data_AF-A0A0Q6MKB6-F1
#
_entry.id   AF-A0A0Q6MKB6-F1
#
_cell.length_a   1.000
_cell.length_b   1.000
_cell.length_c   1.000
_cell.angle_alpha   90.00
_cell.angle_beta   90.00
_cell.angle_gamma   90.00
#
_symmetry.space_group_name_H-M   'P 1'
#
loop_
_entity.id
_entity.type
_entity.pdbx_description
1 polymer ?
#
loop_
_entity_poly.entity_id
_entity_poly.type
_entity_poly.pdbx_seq_one_letter_code
_entity_poly.pdbx_strand_id
1 'polypeptide(L)'
;MKFGFVKWLVSKLLPSAWRDLFSSDGSTAGSATPTPPVSTSNTTGLTDAQVQALTTQQIAGMTTSELNALTTAQFAMLTPVQAGAITPQQATNLETADLRALTTAAIRGWSSAQLAALTTQEISLLTTAQVAALSPAPIAALATAALNAMTTAEFAVLNSAQVAALTTQQISHLETADLRALTTAALRGFSAAQLDALTTAQIAVLSTAQVGALTTDQIGGLLPAQIGALTTAQVAVLSPAQVAVLGTDDLQQMSTQQFAALTSAQAAALSAAQLAALPTVDWAALTTAAIRSIDPAALAAVTTDEIAALTTAQAAVLNAAQIAALSTDQIAALETADLRALSSAAFRALSASQIDALTPAQLAVLTTAQIASLTPAQVASFNSDDLQALGTAQFAALSSAQVAALSPTQVASLETADWAALNTAAIKALSAASVAALTTAEIAAMTTAQAAALTATQAAVLTTEQMQALETADLRALSSAAFRALTPAQVEALGSDQFAALTTAQIASLTGPQVAALPTDYLNALTTTQFAALSTAQAAALTPTQVAALETADVAALSSGAVRALGAAAVAALTTDEIVAMSTAQFAALTSVQAAVLDATQVAAMETQDLRALGTAAFHALGSDQLGVLSTHQFAALTTAQIVALGTDQIAGLSTDHIAALTTAQTVALETADIAAMSLQQVAAITPEDLGVMTGAQISALLSVTPIVLDLAGTGIHTTAAAQGVSFDLAATGSAARTGWIAEGSALLALDRNHDGAVNDGSELFGIGTRLADGTRAANGYAALAPLDGNHDGLISAADAQFKDLRVWVDANHDGKTDAGELKSLADVGVVSLDLHAIAGTAVDHGNLLGLVSNVTMSDGSQHQMADVWFAKEKSAAPAVQLSELLAAPAAEVLVHEAAQPATAVASAASAHPSSPALNAELHRLLAEGARDNGPLI
;
A
#
# COMPACT_ATOMS: atom_id res chain seq x y z
N MET A 1 71.60 31.71 38.24
CA MET A 1 70.69 32.80 38.66
C MET A 1 69.54 32.16 39.43
N LYS A 2 69.13 32.53 40.64
CA LYS A 2 69.56 33.59 41.56
C LYS A 2 69.12 33.14 42.96
N PHE A 3 70.12 32.95 43.83
CA PHE A 3 70.03 32.98 45.30
C PHE A 3 69.32 34.24 45.87
N GLY A 4 68.92 35.20 45.01
CA GLY A 4 68.15 36.38 45.35
C GLY A 4 66.65 36.16 45.52
N PHE A 5 66.04 35.11 44.93
CA PHE A 5 64.60 34.86 45.08
C PHE A 5 64.25 34.29 46.47
N VAL A 6 65.13 33.45 47.04
CA VAL A 6 64.99 32.90 48.39
C VAL A 6 65.18 33.98 49.46
N LYS A 7 66.11 34.93 49.26
CA LYS A 7 66.27 36.09 50.15
C LYS A 7 65.08 37.06 50.11
N TRP A 8 64.40 37.19 48.96
CA TRP A 8 63.21 38.01 48.82
C TRP A 8 61.98 37.39 49.51
N LEU A 9 61.81 36.07 49.39
CA LEU A 9 60.67 35.35 49.96
C LEU A 9 60.69 35.33 51.51
N VAL A 10 61.88 35.19 52.11
CA VAL A 10 62.07 35.19 53.58
C VAL A 10 61.84 36.58 54.20
N SER A 11 61.98 37.66 53.43
CA SER A 11 61.86 39.05 53.93
C SER A 11 60.42 39.59 53.97
N LYS A 12 59.45 38.94 53.30
CA LYS A 12 58.11 39.54 53.06
C LYS A 12 56.92 38.76 53.63
N LEU A 13 57.11 37.52 54.08
CA LEU A 13 55.99 36.61 54.42
C LEU A 13 56.01 36.02 55.84
N LEU A 14 56.90 36.46 56.74
CA LEU A 14 56.94 35.98 58.13
C LEU A 14 56.75 37.12 59.16
N PRO A 15 55.93 36.91 60.22
CA PRO A 15 55.76 37.85 61.33
C PRO A 15 57.07 38.15 62.07
N SER A 16 57.13 39.32 62.71
CA SER A 16 58.29 39.91 63.40
C SER A 16 58.90 39.09 64.55
N ALA A 17 58.31 37.97 64.96
CA ALA A 17 58.74 37.16 66.11
C ALA A 17 59.86 36.12 65.81
N TRP A 18 60.29 35.96 64.55
CA TRP A 18 61.32 34.96 64.18
C TRP A 18 62.71 35.54 63.87
N ARG A 19 62.91 36.84 64.10
CA ARG A 19 64.18 37.52 63.79
C ARG A 19 65.28 37.34 64.84
N ASP A 20 64.94 36.85 66.03
CA ASP A 20 65.88 36.72 67.17
C ASP A 20 66.52 35.33 67.32
N LEU A 21 66.23 34.39 66.42
CA LEU A 21 66.74 33.00 66.49
C LEU A 21 68.07 32.75 65.75
N PHE A 22 68.66 33.77 65.12
CA PHE A 22 69.97 33.67 64.46
C PHE A 22 71.00 34.67 65.01
N SER A 23 70.88 35.02 66.28
CA SER A 23 71.85 35.84 67.01
C SER A 23 72.07 35.21 68.38
N SER A 24 73.12 34.41 68.53
CA SER A 24 73.66 34.11 69.85
C SER A 24 75.16 33.81 69.79
N ASP A 25 75.94 34.89 69.83
CA ASP A 25 77.02 34.98 70.83
C ASP A 25 76.35 34.98 72.21
N GLY A 26 76.89 34.24 73.17
CA GLY A 26 76.38 34.33 74.54
C GLY A 26 76.58 33.09 75.39
N SER A 27 77.82 32.87 75.77
CA SER A 27 78.25 32.04 76.89
C SER A 27 77.39 32.22 78.16
N THR A 28 76.88 31.13 78.72
CA THR A 28 76.81 30.95 80.18
C THR A 28 76.90 29.46 80.51
N ALA A 29 78.04 29.01 81.01
CA ALA A 29 78.11 27.82 81.85
C ALA A 29 79.12 28.09 82.96
N GLY A 30 78.63 27.96 84.19
CA GLY A 30 79.41 28.11 85.40
C GLY A 30 80.57 27.14 85.47
N SER A 31 81.54 27.56 86.27
CA SER A 31 82.75 26.86 86.65
C SER A 31 82.51 25.39 87.00
N ALA A 32 83.05 24.50 86.16
CA ALA A 32 83.52 23.19 86.54
C ALA A 32 84.92 22.99 85.93
N THR A 33 85.83 22.49 86.76
CA THR A 33 87.27 22.27 86.55
C THR A 33 87.62 21.52 85.25
N PRO A 34 88.76 21.82 84.60
CA PRO A 34 89.24 21.08 83.43
C PRO A 34 89.84 19.72 83.83
N THR A 35 89.39 18.64 83.20
CA THR A 35 90.10 17.36 83.17
C THR A 35 91.35 17.46 82.26
N PRO A 36 92.47 16.77 82.60
CA PRO A 36 93.71 16.87 81.83
C PRO A 36 93.61 16.13 80.48
N PRO A 37 94.47 16.46 79.49
CA PRO A 37 94.54 15.71 78.24
C PRO A 37 95.02 14.28 78.52
N VAL A 38 94.29 13.28 78.03
CA VAL A 38 94.71 11.87 78.07
C VAL A 38 95.98 11.72 77.23
N SER A 39 97.05 11.22 77.85
CA SER A 39 98.33 10.86 77.22
C SER A 39 98.15 9.60 76.36
N THR A 40 98.61 9.64 75.10
CA THR A 40 98.44 8.60 74.06
C THR A 40 99.37 7.40 74.25
N SER A 41 99.54 6.89 75.47
CA SER A 41 100.48 5.80 75.76
C SER A 41 100.01 4.75 76.77
N ASN A 42 98.74 4.80 77.21
CA ASN A 42 98.16 3.73 78.04
C ASN A 42 96.63 3.66 77.89
N THR A 43 96.13 3.02 76.82
CA THR A 43 94.69 2.92 76.54
C THR A 43 94.03 1.67 77.12
N THR A 44 94.76 0.77 77.76
CA THR A 44 94.18 -0.33 78.53
C THR A 44 93.62 0.21 79.86
N GLY A 45 92.34 0.59 79.86
CA GLY A 45 91.63 1.02 81.08
C GLY A 45 91.00 2.42 81.05
N LEU A 46 90.73 2.99 79.87
CA LEU A 46 89.90 4.21 79.78
C LEU A 46 88.52 3.95 80.40
N THR A 47 87.98 4.93 81.13
CA THR A 47 86.58 4.92 81.59
C THR A 47 85.65 5.42 80.49
N ASP A 48 84.37 5.07 80.57
CA ASP A 48 83.33 5.51 79.63
C ASP A 48 83.31 7.04 79.43
N ALA A 49 83.49 7.81 80.52
CA ALA A 49 83.56 9.26 80.48
C ALA A 49 84.84 9.78 79.78
N GLN A 50 85.96 9.06 79.89
CA GLN A 50 87.19 9.41 79.19
C GLN A 50 87.10 9.11 77.70
N VAL A 51 86.45 8.01 77.31
CA VAL A 51 86.21 7.67 75.90
C VAL A 51 85.31 8.72 75.24
N GLN A 52 84.25 9.18 75.91
CA GLN A 52 83.40 10.27 75.39
C GLN A 52 84.12 11.62 75.27
N ALA A 53 85.15 11.86 76.08
CA ALA A 53 85.92 13.11 76.06
C ALA A 53 87.06 13.13 75.02
N LEU A 54 87.31 12.03 74.30
CA LEU A 54 88.37 11.96 73.29
C LEU A 54 88.12 12.97 72.15
N THR A 55 89.15 13.74 71.80
CA THR A 55 89.11 14.63 70.63
C THR A 55 89.34 13.84 69.34
N THR A 56 88.92 14.40 68.20
CA THR A 56 89.16 13.79 66.88
C THR A 56 90.65 13.58 66.60
N GLN A 57 91.51 14.51 67.02
CA GLN A 57 92.96 14.39 66.86
C GLN A 57 93.54 13.25 67.72
N GLN A 58 93.01 13.03 68.92
CA GLN A 58 93.43 11.91 69.77
C GLN A 58 93.03 10.57 69.16
N ILE A 59 91.81 10.44 68.64
CA ILE A 59 91.34 9.20 67.99
C ILE A 59 92.16 8.91 66.72
N ALA A 60 92.39 9.91 65.87
CA ALA A 60 93.21 9.77 64.67
C ALA A 60 94.68 9.41 64.99
N GLY A 61 95.17 9.80 66.16
CA GLY A 61 96.53 9.54 66.64
C GLY A 61 96.74 8.21 67.38
N MET A 62 95.67 7.48 67.72
CA MET A 62 95.77 6.16 68.37
C MET A 62 96.33 5.10 67.41
N THR A 63 97.01 4.09 67.92
CA THR A 63 97.30 2.87 67.15
C THR A 63 96.05 1.99 67.04
N THR A 64 96.01 1.08 66.06
CA THR A 64 94.90 0.11 65.92
C THR A 64 94.75 -0.78 67.15
N SER A 65 95.86 -1.20 67.76
CA SER A 65 95.85 -1.95 69.01
C SER A 65 95.26 -1.15 70.18
N GLU A 66 95.46 0.17 70.20
CA GLU A 66 94.88 1.03 71.22
C GLU A 66 93.39 1.28 71.03
N LEU A 67 92.92 1.30 69.78
CA LEU A 67 91.50 1.36 69.42
C LEU A 67 90.78 0.05 69.74
N ASN A 68 91.37 -1.10 69.38
CA ASN A 68 90.82 -2.43 69.66
C ASN A 68 90.88 -2.80 71.16
N ALA A 69 91.69 -2.09 71.96
CA ALA A 69 91.70 -2.24 73.42
C ALA A 69 90.48 -1.59 74.09
N LEU A 70 89.68 -0.80 73.38
CA LEU A 70 88.39 -0.30 73.87
C LEU A 70 87.42 -1.47 73.96
N THR A 71 86.58 -1.50 75.00
CA THR A 71 85.50 -2.49 75.04
C THR A 71 84.44 -2.17 73.98
N THR A 72 83.68 -3.17 73.53
CA THR A 72 82.55 -2.96 72.60
C THR A 72 81.54 -1.92 73.11
N ALA A 73 81.30 -1.87 74.43
CA ALA A 73 80.44 -0.85 75.05
C ALA A 73 81.02 0.56 74.89
N GLN A 74 82.33 0.71 75.00
CA GLN A 74 83.03 1.99 74.82
C GLN A 74 83.08 2.41 73.35
N PHE A 75 83.28 1.46 72.44
CA PHE A 75 83.22 1.70 71.00
C PHE A 75 81.82 2.18 70.57
N ALA A 76 80.76 1.65 71.20
CA ALA A 76 79.38 2.09 70.99
C ALA A 76 79.11 3.53 71.49
N MET A 77 79.92 4.07 72.40
CA MET A 77 79.80 5.44 72.92
C MET A 77 80.43 6.51 72.01
N LEU A 78 81.16 6.12 70.97
CA LEU A 78 81.77 7.06 70.04
C LEU A 78 80.69 7.92 69.35
N THR A 79 80.86 9.25 69.40
CA THR A 79 80.02 10.18 68.65
C THR A 79 80.30 10.08 67.14
N PRO A 80 79.40 10.54 66.25
CA PRO A 80 79.65 10.55 64.81
C PRO A 80 80.97 11.26 64.45
N VAL A 81 81.28 12.36 65.13
CA VAL A 81 82.50 13.15 64.89
C VAL A 81 83.76 12.38 65.31
N GLN A 82 83.69 11.67 66.44
CA GLN A 82 84.77 10.82 66.93
C GLN A 82 85.00 9.59 66.04
N ALA A 83 83.93 8.89 65.66
CA ALA A 83 84.01 7.76 64.74
C ALA A 83 84.50 8.18 63.34
N GLY A 84 84.13 9.37 62.87
CA GLY A 84 84.67 9.96 61.64
C GLY A 84 86.15 10.33 61.68
N ALA A 85 86.75 10.38 62.87
CA ALA A 85 88.18 10.64 63.03
C ALA A 85 89.06 9.37 62.97
N ILE A 86 88.45 8.18 62.96
CA ILE A 86 89.16 6.92 62.71
C ILE A 86 89.73 6.97 61.29
N THR A 87 91.04 6.88 61.13
CA THR A 87 91.68 6.90 59.81
C THR A 87 91.31 5.64 59.00
N PRO A 88 91.32 5.69 57.65
CA PRO A 88 91.08 4.50 56.82
C PRO A 88 91.97 3.31 57.17
N GLN A 89 93.25 3.55 57.49
CA GLN A 89 94.18 2.51 57.91
C GLN A 89 93.81 1.88 59.26
N GLN A 90 93.25 2.68 60.18
CA GLN A 90 92.73 2.15 61.45
C GLN A 90 91.48 1.31 61.21
N ALA A 91 90.57 1.75 60.32
CA ALA A 91 89.32 1.07 60.02
C ALA A 91 89.52 -0.37 59.50
N THR A 92 90.52 -0.61 58.63
CA THR A 92 90.87 -1.95 58.08
C THR A 92 91.36 -2.96 59.13
N ASN A 93 91.69 -2.51 60.35
CA ASN A 93 92.29 -3.36 61.38
C ASN A 93 91.49 -3.35 62.68
N LEU A 94 90.22 -2.90 62.64
CA LEU A 94 89.32 -2.98 63.78
C LEU A 94 88.91 -4.43 64.04
N GLU A 95 88.68 -4.80 65.29
CA GLU A 95 88.07 -6.10 65.57
C GLU A 95 86.63 -6.12 65.05
N THR A 96 86.18 -7.29 64.56
CA THR A 96 84.80 -7.47 64.09
C THR A 96 83.77 -7.07 65.15
N ALA A 97 84.07 -7.30 66.43
CA ALA A 97 83.20 -6.94 67.54
C ALA A 97 83.05 -5.41 67.65
N ASP A 98 84.12 -4.64 67.41
CA ASP A 98 84.12 -3.18 67.47
C ASP A 98 83.41 -2.57 66.28
N LEU A 99 83.67 -3.10 65.07
CA LEU A 99 82.96 -2.69 63.86
C LEU A 99 81.45 -2.88 64.01
N ARG A 100 81.01 -3.98 64.63
CA ARG A 100 79.58 -4.24 64.95
C ARG A 100 79.05 -3.44 66.13
N ALA A 101 79.91 -3.00 67.03
CA ALA A 101 79.53 -2.17 68.17
C ALA A 101 79.29 -0.71 67.80
N LEU A 102 79.76 -0.24 66.63
CA LEU A 102 79.45 1.10 66.13
C LEU A 102 77.94 1.31 66.05
N THR A 103 77.47 2.34 66.74
CA THR A 103 76.07 2.73 66.64
C THR A 103 75.75 3.31 65.26
N THR A 104 74.46 3.29 64.90
CA THR A 104 73.96 3.95 63.68
C THR A 104 74.21 5.45 63.66
N ALA A 105 74.43 6.08 64.83
CA ALA A 105 74.88 7.47 64.93
C ALA A 105 76.37 7.58 64.62
N ALA A 106 77.22 6.73 65.22
CA ALA A 106 78.66 6.74 65.01
C ALA A 106 79.03 6.53 63.54
N ILE A 107 78.45 5.50 62.91
CA ILE A 107 78.78 5.14 61.52
C ILE A 107 78.37 6.20 60.48
N ARG A 108 77.42 7.09 60.82
CA ARG A 108 77.07 8.24 59.96
C ARG A 108 78.22 9.23 59.75
N GLY A 109 79.15 9.27 60.71
CA GLY A 109 80.34 10.11 60.61
C GLY A 109 81.45 9.55 59.74
N TRP A 110 81.31 8.31 59.25
CA TRP A 110 82.30 7.68 58.39
C TRP A 110 82.33 8.30 57.00
N SER A 111 83.54 8.51 56.51
CA SER A 111 83.88 8.99 55.17
C SER A 111 83.95 7.82 54.17
N SER A 112 83.88 8.16 52.88
CA SER A 112 84.09 7.22 51.77
C SER A 112 85.40 6.45 51.85
N ALA A 113 86.48 7.11 52.30
CA ALA A 113 87.79 6.46 52.43
C ALA A 113 87.81 5.44 53.57
N GLN A 114 87.11 5.69 54.68
CA GLN A 114 87.03 4.73 55.80
C GLN A 114 86.25 3.48 55.40
N LEU A 115 85.11 3.63 54.73
CA LEU A 115 84.30 2.50 54.31
C LEU A 115 84.99 1.69 53.19
N ALA A 116 85.62 2.36 52.22
CA ALA A 116 86.35 1.71 51.13
C ALA A 116 87.64 0.99 51.58
N ALA A 117 88.16 1.30 52.77
CA ALA A 117 89.33 0.64 53.34
C ALA A 117 88.99 -0.69 54.05
N LEU A 118 87.70 -0.97 54.30
CA LEU A 118 87.27 -2.27 54.82
C LEU A 118 87.45 -3.37 53.78
N THR A 119 87.77 -4.58 54.24
CA THR A 119 87.79 -5.79 53.42
C THR A 119 86.38 -6.23 53.06
N THR A 120 86.24 -7.05 52.02
CA THR A 120 84.95 -7.65 51.63
C THR A 120 84.30 -8.45 52.76
N GLN A 121 85.11 -9.13 53.59
CA GLN A 121 84.64 -9.86 54.76
C GLN A 121 84.10 -8.93 55.84
N GLU A 122 84.78 -7.81 56.12
CA GLU A 122 84.32 -6.82 57.11
C GLU A 122 83.04 -6.11 56.66
N ILE A 123 82.92 -5.81 55.36
CA ILE A 123 81.69 -5.24 54.79
C ILE A 123 80.50 -6.19 55.00
N SER A 124 80.67 -7.50 54.78
CA SER A 124 79.62 -8.51 54.99
C SER A 124 79.21 -8.72 56.46
N LEU A 125 79.98 -8.17 57.40
CA LEU A 125 79.77 -8.29 58.84
C LEU A 125 79.07 -7.08 59.45
N LEU A 126 78.79 -6.04 58.65
CA LEU A 126 77.97 -4.93 59.07
C LEU A 126 76.54 -5.41 59.38
N THR A 127 75.87 -4.68 60.27
CA THR A 127 74.46 -4.93 60.54
C THR A 127 73.59 -4.14 59.56
N THR A 128 72.40 -4.64 59.26
CA THR A 128 71.43 -3.92 58.41
C THR A 128 71.09 -2.53 58.97
N ALA A 129 71.06 -2.37 60.30
CA ALA A 129 70.87 -1.07 60.93
C ALA A 129 72.04 -0.10 60.66
N GLN A 130 73.27 -0.60 60.65
CA GLN A 130 74.46 0.20 60.30
C GLN A 130 74.47 0.59 58.83
N VAL A 131 74.17 -0.36 57.92
CA VAL A 131 74.08 -0.11 56.47
C VAL A 131 73.00 0.92 56.15
N ALA A 132 71.80 0.80 56.74
CA ALA A 132 70.72 1.76 56.56
C ALA A 132 71.06 3.18 57.07
N ALA A 133 72.00 3.29 58.01
CA ALA A 133 72.42 4.56 58.59
C ALA A 133 73.53 5.26 57.80
N LEU A 134 74.27 4.56 56.94
CA LEU A 134 75.35 5.15 56.13
C LEU A 134 74.83 6.28 55.24
N SER A 135 75.64 7.33 55.07
CA SER A 135 75.34 8.35 54.05
C SER A 135 75.58 7.78 52.64
N PRO A 136 75.00 8.39 51.57
CA PRO A 136 75.13 7.84 50.21
C PRO A 136 76.56 7.81 49.65
N ALA A 137 77.39 8.80 49.98
CA ALA A 137 78.74 8.93 49.41
C ALA A 137 79.72 7.80 49.82
N PRO A 138 79.69 7.29 51.07
CA PRO A 138 80.44 6.09 51.43
C PRO A 138 80.05 4.84 50.64
N ILE A 139 78.76 4.58 50.47
CA ILE A 139 78.27 3.41 49.74
C ILE A 139 78.70 3.48 48.26
N ALA A 140 78.58 4.67 47.64
CA ALA A 140 79.02 4.90 46.27
C ALA A 140 80.52 4.67 46.03
N ALA A 141 81.35 4.84 47.07
CA ALA A 141 82.80 4.71 46.97
C ALA A 141 83.31 3.26 47.12
N LEU A 142 82.45 2.30 47.44
CA LEU A 142 82.82 0.89 47.51
C LEU A 142 83.24 0.36 46.14
N ALA A 143 84.30 -0.45 46.08
CA ALA A 143 84.58 -1.21 44.87
C ALA A 143 83.46 -2.23 44.61
N THR A 144 83.22 -2.59 43.35
CA THR A 144 82.17 -3.57 42.97
C THR A 144 82.28 -4.88 43.77
N ALA A 145 83.48 -5.38 44.02
CA ALA A 145 83.69 -6.60 44.81
C ALA A 145 83.28 -6.44 46.29
N ALA A 146 83.42 -5.25 46.87
CA ALA A 146 82.97 -4.96 48.23
C ALA A 146 81.46 -4.76 48.28
N LEU A 147 80.87 -4.14 47.25
CA LEU A 147 79.43 -3.99 47.13
C LEU A 147 78.75 -5.37 47.00
N ASN A 148 79.27 -6.28 46.16
CA ASN A 148 78.77 -7.65 46.04
C ASN A 148 79.12 -8.56 47.23
N ALA A 149 80.01 -8.13 48.12
CA ALA A 149 80.28 -8.85 49.36
C ALA A 149 79.25 -8.55 50.45
N MET A 150 78.44 -7.49 50.28
CA MET A 150 77.28 -7.25 51.14
C MET A 150 76.29 -8.41 50.98
N THR A 151 75.65 -8.77 52.06
CA THR A 151 74.57 -9.75 52.06
C THR A 151 73.31 -9.14 51.43
N THR A 152 72.47 -10.00 50.87
CA THR A 152 71.15 -9.62 50.33
C THR A 152 70.26 -8.90 51.37
N ALA A 153 70.43 -9.19 52.67
CA ALA A 153 69.73 -8.50 53.75
C ALA A 153 70.21 -7.04 53.95
N GLU A 154 71.49 -6.77 53.71
CA GLU A 154 72.06 -5.43 53.74
C GLU A 154 71.65 -4.60 52.52
N PHE A 155 71.55 -5.22 51.34
CA PHE A 155 70.94 -4.57 50.17
C PHE A 155 69.48 -4.21 50.40
N ALA A 156 68.71 -5.09 51.05
CA ALA A 156 67.28 -4.87 51.29
C ALA A 156 66.97 -3.63 52.13
N VAL A 157 67.93 -3.13 52.92
CA VAL A 157 67.77 -1.94 53.76
C VAL A 157 68.31 -0.66 53.14
N LEU A 158 68.87 -0.72 51.93
CA LEU A 158 69.28 0.48 51.21
C LEU A 158 68.06 1.36 50.88
N ASN A 159 68.19 2.66 51.08
CA ASN A 159 67.18 3.64 50.72
C ASN A 159 67.44 4.25 49.33
N SER A 160 66.47 5.02 48.83
CA SER A 160 66.54 5.62 47.49
C SER A 160 67.73 6.55 47.29
N ALA A 161 68.16 7.30 48.31
CA ALA A 161 69.32 8.19 48.20
C ALA A 161 70.63 7.41 48.13
N GLN A 162 70.75 6.30 48.88
CA GLN A 162 71.91 5.42 48.85
C GLN A 162 72.03 4.69 47.50
N VAL A 163 70.91 4.18 46.97
CA VAL A 163 70.87 3.55 45.64
C VAL A 163 71.16 4.58 44.53
N ALA A 164 70.60 5.79 44.62
CA ALA A 164 70.85 6.86 43.66
C ALA A 164 72.34 7.26 43.56
N ALA A 165 73.12 7.06 44.62
CA ALA A 165 74.54 7.40 44.63
C ALA A 165 75.43 6.33 43.98
N LEU A 166 74.93 5.11 43.74
CA LEU A 166 75.69 4.05 43.07
C LEU A 166 76.07 4.44 41.64
N THR A 167 77.25 4.02 41.19
CA THR A 167 77.72 4.24 39.82
C THR A 167 77.11 3.22 38.86
N THR A 168 77.02 3.56 37.58
CA THR A 168 76.55 2.65 36.52
C THR A 168 77.39 1.36 36.45
N GLN A 169 78.71 1.45 36.70
CA GLN A 169 79.60 0.29 36.76
C GLN A 169 79.27 -0.65 37.93
N GLN A 170 78.92 -0.11 39.10
CA GLN A 170 78.48 -0.92 40.24
C GLN A 170 77.17 -1.62 39.92
N ILE A 171 76.21 -0.89 39.34
CA ILE A 171 74.88 -1.43 38.99
C ILE A 171 74.96 -2.57 37.98
N SER A 172 75.77 -2.45 36.94
CA SER A 172 75.90 -3.50 35.90
C SER A 172 76.52 -4.82 36.40
N HIS A 173 77.14 -4.81 37.59
CA HIS A 173 77.79 -5.97 38.19
C HIS A 173 77.09 -6.48 39.46
N LEU A 174 75.97 -5.87 39.86
CA LEU A 174 75.17 -6.36 40.98
C LEU A 174 74.65 -7.78 40.74
N GLU A 175 74.69 -8.61 41.78
CA GLU A 175 74.06 -9.92 41.72
C GLU A 175 72.53 -9.78 41.59
N THR A 176 71.91 -10.69 40.82
CA THR A 176 70.47 -10.67 40.58
C THR A 176 69.65 -10.83 41.87
N ALA A 177 70.19 -11.55 42.87
CA ALA A 177 69.56 -11.71 44.17
C ALA A 177 69.50 -10.39 44.96
N ASP A 178 70.58 -9.61 44.92
CA ASP A 178 70.68 -8.34 45.63
C ASP A 178 69.81 -7.26 44.97
N LEU A 179 69.82 -7.19 43.64
CA LEU A 179 68.92 -6.31 42.91
C LEU A 179 67.45 -6.62 43.22
N ARG A 180 67.08 -7.91 43.31
CA ARG A 180 65.73 -8.34 43.67
C ARG A 180 65.40 -8.04 45.14
N ALA A 181 66.38 -7.92 46.02
CA ALA A 181 66.16 -7.60 47.42
C ALA A 181 65.87 -6.12 47.69
N LEU A 182 66.22 -5.22 46.76
CA LEU A 182 65.90 -3.80 46.87
C LEU A 182 64.40 -3.57 47.02
N THR A 183 64.03 -2.67 47.92
CA THR A 183 62.64 -2.26 48.07
C THR A 183 62.16 -1.47 46.85
N THR A 184 60.84 -1.45 46.63
CA THR A 184 60.22 -0.60 45.59
C THR A 184 60.50 0.88 45.81
N ALA A 185 60.71 1.32 47.05
CA ALA A 185 61.12 2.69 47.37
C ALA A 185 62.56 2.97 46.96
N ALA A 186 63.47 2.01 47.20
CA ALA A 186 64.89 2.14 46.84
C ALA A 186 65.09 2.20 45.31
N LEU A 187 64.37 1.36 44.56
CA LEU A 187 64.41 1.35 43.08
C LEU A 187 64.00 2.68 42.44
N ARG A 188 63.11 3.45 43.06
CA ARG A 188 62.76 4.80 42.61
C ARG A 188 63.91 5.80 42.72
N GLY A 189 64.99 5.45 43.42
CA GLY A 189 66.23 6.21 43.46
C GLY A 189 67.07 6.09 42.19
N PHE A 190 66.81 5.12 41.31
CA PHE A 190 67.57 4.99 40.08
C PHE A 190 67.32 6.15 39.10
N SER A 191 68.41 6.72 38.62
CA SER A 191 68.47 7.59 37.45
C SER A 191 68.38 6.79 36.14
N ALA A 192 68.05 7.46 35.03
CA ALA A 192 68.01 6.86 33.70
C ALA A 192 69.33 6.15 33.35
N ALA A 193 70.48 6.80 33.57
CA ALA A 193 71.78 6.20 33.29
C ALA A 193 72.08 4.93 34.13
N GLN A 194 71.55 4.84 35.35
CA GLN A 194 71.69 3.63 36.17
C GLN A 194 70.76 2.51 35.69
N LEU A 195 69.56 2.85 35.22
CA LEU A 195 68.65 1.88 34.59
C LEU A 195 69.26 1.36 33.28
N ASP A 196 69.83 2.23 32.44
CA ASP A 196 70.56 1.85 31.21
C ASP A 196 71.71 0.87 31.49
N ALA A 197 72.34 0.98 32.66
CA ALA A 197 73.46 0.13 33.05
C ALA A 197 73.04 -1.29 33.46
N LEU A 198 71.75 -1.54 33.72
CA LEU A 198 71.25 -2.87 34.05
C LEU A 198 71.32 -3.78 32.82
N THR A 199 71.77 -5.00 33.02
CA THR A 199 71.71 -6.04 31.98
C THR A 199 70.28 -6.54 31.79
N THR A 200 69.97 -7.12 30.64
CA THR A 200 68.67 -7.75 30.37
C THR A 200 68.35 -8.86 31.37
N ALA A 201 69.36 -9.63 31.80
CA ALA A 201 69.21 -10.63 32.86
C ALA A 201 68.84 -10.02 34.21
N GLN A 202 69.41 -8.86 34.56
CA GLN A 202 69.08 -8.12 35.78
C GLN A 202 67.66 -7.53 35.74
N ILE A 203 67.19 -7.07 34.58
CA ILE A 203 65.80 -6.59 34.40
C ILE A 203 64.80 -7.75 34.55
N ALA A 204 65.08 -8.91 33.94
CA ALA A 204 64.20 -10.07 33.95
C ALA A 204 63.97 -10.66 35.36
N VAL A 205 64.89 -10.47 36.32
CA VAL A 205 64.76 -11.00 37.69
C VAL A 205 63.96 -10.09 38.65
N LEU A 206 63.69 -8.85 38.26
CA LEU A 206 62.88 -7.93 39.06
C LEU A 206 61.51 -8.54 39.34
N SER A 207 60.99 -8.38 40.55
CA SER A 207 59.62 -8.80 40.84
C SER A 207 58.60 -7.89 40.14
N THR A 208 57.38 -8.40 39.96
CA THR A 208 56.27 -7.60 39.42
C THR A 208 55.99 -6.36 40.28
N ALA A 209 56.10 -6.47 41.60
CA ALA A 209 55.97 -5.33 42.51
C ALA A 209 57.06 -4.26 42.28
N GLN A 210 58.28 -4.68 41.93
CA GLN A 210 59.39 -3.78 41.63
C GLN A 210 59.21 -3.08 40.28
N VAL A 211 58.84 -3.81 39.23
CA VAL A 211 58.56 -3.22 37.91
C VAL A 211 57.36 -2.28 37.96
N GLY A 212 56.25 -2.69 38.58
CA GLY A 212 55.06 -1.84 38.74
C GLY A 212 55.27 -0.61 39.63
N ALA A 213 56.36 -0.57 40.41
CA ALA A 213 56.70 0.59 41.24
C ALA A 213 57.54 1.67 40.53
N LEU A 214 58.15 1.34 39.39
CA LEU A 214 58.95 2.28 38.61
C LEU A 214 58.10 3.47 38.16
N THR A 215 58.69 4.66 38.04
CA THR A 215 57.97 5.83 37.51
C THR A 215 57.86 5.74 35.98
N THR A 216 57.02 6.58 35.39
CA THR A 216 56.95 6.72 33.92
C THR A 216 58.30 7.14 33.33
N ASP A 217 59.00 8.07 33.98
CA ASP A 217 60.33 8.51 33.52
C ASP A 217 61.37 7.38 33.58
N GLN A 218 61.24 6.50 34.57
CA GLN A 218 62.12 5.33 34.70
C GLN A 218 61.82 4.26 33.63
N ILE A 219 60.55 4.02 33.32
CA ILE A 219 60.17 3.08 32.25
C ILE A 219 60.55 3.63 30.87
N GLY A 220 60.23 4.89 30.57
CA GLY A 220 60.58 5.54 29.30
C GLY A 220 62.08 5.83 29.14
N GLY A 221 62.87 5.64 30.21
CA GLY A 221 64.31 5.72 30.19
C GLY A 221 65.02 4.37 30.05
N LEU A 222 64.31 3.25 29.91
CA LEU A 222 64.91 1.95 29.63
C LEU A 222 65.28 1.84 28.14
N LEU A 223 66.31 1.05 27.85
CA LEU A 223 66.66 0.70 26.48
C LEU A 223 65.63 -0.29 25.90
N PRO A 224 65.38 -0.28 24.57
CA PRO A 224 64.46 -1.22 23.94
C PRO A 224 64.74 -2.69 24.25
N ALA A 225 66.02 -3.08 24.30
CA ALA A 225 66.43 -4.44 24.67
C ALA A 225 66.09 -4.81 26.12
N GLN A 226 66.04 -3.83 27.03
CA GLN A 226 65.63 -4.03 28.42
C GLN A 226 64.11 -4.16 28.55
N ILE A 227 63.34 -3.38 27.78
CA ILE A 227 61.89 -3.56 27.68
C ILE A 227 61.57 -4.96 27.13
N GLY A 228 62.25 -5.37 26.05
CA GLY A 228 62.11 -6.71 25.48
C GLY A 228 62.47 -7.84 26.46
N ALA A 229 63.34 -7.58 27.44
CA ALA A 229 63.73 -8.55 28.47
C ALA A 229 62.69 -8.74 29.60
N LEU A 230 61.66 -7.89 29.68
CA LEU A 230 60.61 -8.04 30.68
C LEU A 230 59.83 -9.34 30.46
N THR A 231 59.58 -10.10 31.52
CA THR A 231 58.68 -11.25 31.47
C THR A 231 57.24 -10.81 31.23
N THR A 232 56.40 -11.72 30.72
CA THR A 232 54.95 -11.47 30.54
C THR A 232 54.26 -11.04 31.84
N ALA A 233 54.67 -11.61 32.98
CA ALA A 233 54.15 -11.21 34.30
C ALA A 233 54.56 -9.78 34.69
N GLN A 234 55.75 -9.32 34.31
CA GLN A 234 56.21 -7.96 34.54
C GLN A 234 55.52 -6.96 33.61
N VAL A 235 55.30 -7.32 32.34
CA VAL A 235 54.53 -6.49 31.39
C VAL A 235 53.09 -6.32 31.88
N ALA A 236 52.44 -7.39 32.36
CA ALA A 236 51.05 -7.35 32.82
C ALA A 236 50.79 -6.43 34.05
N VAL A 237 51.83 -6.05 34.79
CA VAL A 237 51.70 -5.14 35.95
C VAL A 237 52.09 -3.68 35.65
N LEU A 238 52.52 -3.37 34.43
CA LEU A 238 52.72 -1.98 34.03
C LEU A 238 51.39 -1.21 34.11
N SER A 239 51.40 -0.04 34.71
CA SER A 239 50.25 0.85 34.65
C SER A 239 50.01 1.36 33.22
N PRO A 240 48.78 1.76 32.85
CA PRO A 240 48.50 2.38 31.57
C PRO A 240 49.41 3.60 31.28
N ALA A 241 49.75 4.39 32.30
CA ALA A 241 50.67 5.52 32.16
C ALA A 241 52.12 5.10 31.84
N GLN A 242 52.58 3.94 32.34
CA GLN A 242 53.89 3.40 32.01
C GLN A 242 53.92 2.81 30.59
N VAL A 243 52.82 2.24 30.11
CA VAL A 243 52.72 1.76 28.72
C VAL A 243 52.67 2.93 27.74
N ALA A 244 51.99 4.03 28.09
CA ALA A 244 51.88 5.21 27.25
C ALA A 244 53.22 5.93 26.96
N VAL A 245 54.26 5.70 27.78
CA VAL A 245 55.60 6.29 27.58
C VAL A 245 56.58 5.39 26.83
N LEU A 246 56.19 4.17 26.45
CA LEU A 246 57.04 3.29 25.63
C LEU A 246 57.21 3.87 24.22
N GLY A 247 58.43 3.89 23.70
CA GLY A 247 58.71 4.25 22.32
C GLY A 247 58.26 3.17 21.33
N THR A 248 58.19 3.51 20.04
CA THR A 248 57.92 2.54 18.98
C THR A 248 59.01 1.46 18.89
N ASP A 249 60.27 1.85 19.13
CA ASP A 249 61.40 0.91 19.15
C ASP A 249 61.31 -0.09 20.31
N ASP A 250 60.73 0.31 21.44
CA ASP A 250 60.52 -0.58 22.60
C ASP A 250 59.53 -1.69 22.23
N LEU A 251 58.42 -1.32 21.59
CA LEU A 251 57.39 -2.26 21.13
C LEU A 251 57.96 -3.24 20.10
N GLN A 252 58.83 -2.79 19.21
CA GLN A 252 59.51 -3.65 18.22
C GLN A 252 60.48 -4.66 18.84
N GLN A 253 60.92 -4.46 20.09
CA GLN A 253 61.74 -5.42 20.83
C GLN A 253 60.93 -6.35 21.74
N MET A 254 59.62 -6.11 21.90
CA MET A 254 58.74 -7.01 22.63
C MET A 254 58.41 -8.24 21.79
N SER A 255 58.26 -9.37 22.48
CA SER A 255 57.77 -10.63 21.93
C SER A 255 56.25 -10.65 21.87
N THR A 256 55.74 -11.48 20.95
CA THR A 256 54.31 -11.80 20.81
C THR A 256 53.64 -12.24 22.12
N GLN A 257 54.36 -12.94 23.01
CA GLN A 257 53.82 -13.33 24.32
C GLN A 257 53.65 -12.16 25.28
N GLN A 258 54.51 -11.14 25.18
CA GLN A 258 54.36 -9.91 25.99
C GLN A 258 53.15 -9.09 25.52
N PHE A 259 52.89 -9.03 24.21
CA PHE A 259 51.65 -8.43 23.68
C PHE A 259 50.40 -9.18 24.14
N ALA A 260 50.43 -10.51 24.14
CA ALA A 260 49.34 -11.33 24.67
C ALA A 260 49.10 -11.13 26.19
N ALA A 261 50.11 -10.66 26.92
CA ALA A 261 50.03 -10.35 28.34
C ALA A 261 49.48 -8.95 28.64
N LEU A 262 49.30 -8.09 27.63
CA LEU A 262 48.71 -6.77 27.81
C LEU A 262 47.24 -6.88 28.24
N THR A 263 46.91 -6.15 29.29
CA THR A 263 45.54 -5.95 29.76
C THR A 263 44.80 -4.94 28.87
N SER A 264 43.47 -4.94 28.91
CA SER A 264 42.67 -3.95 28.19
C SER A 264 42.96 -2.52 28.64
N ALA A 265 43.25 -2.28 29.92
CA ALA A 265 43.61 -0.94 30.38
C ALA A 265 44.94 -0.44 29.80
N GLN A 266 45.90 -1.35 29.57
CA GLN A 266 47.18 -1.03 28.94
C GLN A 266 47.02 -0.81 27.43
N ALA A 267 46.27 -1.68 26.76
CA ALA A 267 45.99 -1.53 25.32
C ALA A 267 45.25 -0.21 25.02
N ALA A 268 44.30 0.19 25.88
CA ALA A 268 43.61 1.48 25.77
C ALA A 268 44.52 2.72 25.92
N ALA A 269 45.72 2.55 26.52
CA ALA A 269 46.68 3.63 26.69
C ALA A 269 47.73 3.71 25.57
N LEU A 270 47.71 2.78 24.61
CA LEU A 270 48.55 2.85 23.43
C LEU A 270 48.07 3.99 22.53
N SER A 271 49.02 4.83 22.10
CA SER A 271 48.79 5.88 21.12
C SER A 271 48.67 5.31 19.69
N ALA A 272 48.12 6.11 18.79
CA ALA A 272 48.08 5.84 17.35
C ALA A 272 49.44 5.40 16.79
N ALA A 273 50.52 6.13 17.12
CA ALA A 273 51.86 5.85 16.63
C ALA A 273 52.43 4.54 17.20
N GLN A 274 52.08 4.19 18.44
CA GLN A 274 52.49 2.93 19.06
C GLN A 274 51.75 1.73 18.42
N LEU A 275 50.45 1.86 18.17
CA LEU A 275 49.65 0.82 17.52
C LEU A 275 50.11 0.57 16.08
N ALA A 276 50.33 1.63 15.30
CA ALA A 276 50.82 1.56 13.91
C ALA A 276 52.28 1.07 13.79
N ALA A 277 52.98 0.99 14.93
CA ALA A 277 54.34 0.46 15.01
C ALA A 277 54.36 -0.95 15.61
N LEU A 278 53.23 -1.65 15.73
CA LEU A 278 53.23 -3.05 16.12
C LEU A 278 53.56 -3.93 14.91
N PRO A 279 54.41 -4.97 15.04
CA PRO A 279 54.51 -6.00 14.02
C PRO A 279 53.13 -6.62 13.74
N THR A 280 52.80 -6.87 12.47
CA THR A 280 51.49 -7.42 12.09
C THR A 280 51.17 -8.76 12.77
N VAL A 281 52.17 -9.59 13.02
CA VAL A 281 52.01 -10.86 13.76
C VAL A 281 51.53 -10.66 15.21
N ASP A 282 51.87 -9.52 15.82
CA ASP A 282 51.54 -9.24 17.22
C ASP A 282 50.13 -8.68 17.40
N TRP A 283 49.52 -8.14 16.32
CA TRP A 283 48.10 -7.81 16.30
C TRP A 283 47.25 -9.04 16.62
N ALA A 284 47.57 -10.20 16.03
CA ALA A 284 46.88 -11.46 16.30
C ALA A 284 47.05 -11.97 17.75
N ALA A 285 48.06 -11.48 18.48
CA ALA A 285 48.32 -11.88 19.86
C ALA A 285 47.55 -11.07 20.90
N LEU A 286 47.07 -9.87 20.55
CA LEU A 286 46.25 -9.05 21.44
C LEU A 286 44.95 -9.77 21.80
N THR A 287 44.52 -9.66 23.06
CA THR A 287 43.24 -10.25 23.46
C THR A 287 42.07 -9.51 22.81
N THR A 288 40.92 -10.17 22.65
CA THR A 288 39.69 -9.51 22.18
C THR A 288 39.25 -8.37 23.11
N ALA A 289 39.50 -8.49 24.41
CA ALA A 289 39.28 -7.40 25.38
C ALA A 289 40.21 -6.21 25.13
N ALA A 290 41.48 -6.45 24.77
CA ALA A 290 42.42 -5.40 24.39
C ALA A 290 41.98 -4.69 23.12
N ILE A 291 41.65 -5.42 22.05
CA ILE A 291 41.15 -4.84 20.79
C ILE A 291 39.92 -3.97 21.02
N ARG A 292 38.94 -4.45 21.80
CA ARG A 292 37.71 -3.69 22.11
C ARG A 292 37.96 -2.42 22.94
N SER A 293 39.10 -2.34 23.64
CA SER A 293 39.47 -1.20 24.49
C SER A 293 40.29 -0.12 23.78
N ILE A 294 40.77 -0.39 22.56
CA ILE A 294 41.51 0.59 21.76
C ILE A 294 40.59 1.76 21.41
N ASP A 295 41.10 2.98 21.61
CA ASP A 295 40.41 4.22 21.23
C ASP A 295 40.12 4.25 19.72
N PRO A 296 38.89 4.59 19.27
CA PRO A 296 38.56 4.61 17.85
C PRO A 296 39.48 5.50 17.00
N ALA A 297 39.95 6.64 17.51
CA ALA A 297 40.85 7.52 16.76
C ALA A 297 42.26 6.94 16.65
N ALA A 298 42.70 6.17 17.65
CA ALA A 298 43.97 5.46 17.59
C ALA A 298 43.89 4.28 16.61
N LEU A 299 42.77 3.55 16.58
CA LEU A 299 42.54 2.47 15.61
C LEU A 299 42.47 3.01 14.17
N ALA A 300 41.88 4.18 13.94
CA ALA A 300 41.81 4.81 12.61
C ALA A 300 43.20 5.14 12.03
N ALA A 301 44.24 5.26 12.86
CA ALA A 301 45.58 5.64 12.44
C ALA A 301 46.47 4.46 12.02
N VAL A 302 45.99 3.22 12.18
CA VAL A 302 46.74 2.01 11.77
C VAL A 302 46.64 1.79 10.26
N THR A 303 47.45 0.89 9.73
CA THR A 303 47.50 0.56 8.30
C THR A 303 46.47 -0.52 7.92
N THR A 304 46.25 -0.70 6.62
CA THR A 304 45.41 -1.79 6.10
C THR A 304 45.98 -3.17 6.43
N ASP A 305 47.30 -3.32 6.47
CA ASP A 305 47.97 -4.57 6.79
C ASP A 305 47.71 -5.00 8.24
N GLU A 306 47.58 -4.03 9.15
CA GLU A 306 47.28 -4.27 10.56
C GLU A 306 45.81 -4.61 10.79
N ILE A 307 44.90 -3.99 10.03
CA ILE A 307 43.48 -4.39 10.02
C ILE A 307 43.31 -5.80 9.47
N ALA A 308 43.99 -6.14 8.37
CA ALA A 308 43.96 -7.48 7.79
C ALA A 308 44.65 -8.54 8.68
N ALA A 309 45.53 -8.13 9.59
CA ALA A 309 46.19 -9.03 10.54
C ALA A 309 45.31 -9.39 11.76
N LEU A 310 44.15 -8.76 11.93
CA LEU A 310 43.20 -9.14 12.96
C LEU A 310 42.71 -10.57 12.72
N THR A 311 42.54 -11.32 13.80
CA THR A 311 41.81 -12.58 13.75
C THR A 311 40.30 -12.32 13.69
N THR A 312 39.53 -13.26 13.14
CA THR A 312 38.07 -13.18 13.12
C THR A 312 37.43 -13.01 14.49
N ALA A 313 38.04 -13.57 15.55
CA ALA A 313 37.57 -13.36 16.92
C ALA A 313 37.79 -11.92 17.41
N GLN A 314 38.87 -11.26 16.97
CA GLN A 314 39.16 -9.86 17.27
C GLN A 314 38.29 -8.91 16.46
N ALA A 315 38.07 -9.18 15.17
CA ALA A 315 37.13 -8.43 14.35
C ALA A 315 35.71 -8.49 14.95
N ALA A 316 35.26 -9.66 15.40
CA ALA A 316 33.91 -9.86 15.96
C ALA A 316 33.60 -8.98 17.19
N VAL A 317 34.62 -8.54 17.94
CA VAL A 317 34.44 -7.72 19.15
C VAL A 317 34.58 -6.22 18.90
N LEU A 318 34.92 -5.80 17.69
CA LEU A 318 34.93 -4.38 17.31
C LEU A 318 33.54 -3.78 17.53
N ASN A 319 33.51 -2.61 18.14
CA ASN A 319 32.27 -1.90 18.43
C ASN A 319 31.92 -0.88 17.33
N ALA A 320 30.70 -0.34 17.40
CA ALA A 320 30.20 0.62 16.43
C ALA A 320 31.10 1.86 16.26
N ALA A 321 31.68 2.39 17.34
CA ALA A 321 32.55 3.56 17.27
C ALA A 321 33.89 3.23 16.60
N GLN A 322 34.45 2.05 16.87
CA GLN A 322 35.69 1.58 16.24
C GLN A 322 35.49 1.38 14.74
N ILE A 323 34.42 0.71 14.30
CA ILE A 323 34.12 0.53 12.88
C ILE A 323 33.85 1.88 12.18
N ALA A 324 33.08 2.78 12.81
CA ALA A 324 32.79 4.09 12.22
C ALA A 324 34.04 4.98 12.08
N ALA A 325 35.10 4.73 12.84
CA ALA A 325 36.36 5.47 12.77
C ALA A 325 37.31 4.99 11.66
N LEU A 326 37.12 3.76 11.15
CA LEU A 326 37.98 3.21 10.10
C LEU A 326 37.82 3.96 8.77
N SER A 327 38.89 4.09 8.01
CA SER A 327 38.85 4.60 6.64
C SER A 327 38.20 3.61 5.68
N THR A 328 37.85 4.06 4.47
CA THR A 328 37.36 3.19 3.39
C THR A 328 38.37 2.10 3.03
N ASP A 329 39.67 2.44 3.00
CA ASP A 329 40.74 1.48 2.67
C ASP A 329 40.89 0.43 3.77
N GLN A 330 40.75 0.82 5.05
CA GLN A 330 40.76 -0.10 6.18
C GLN A 330 39.55 -1.04 6.18
N ILE A 331 38.36 -0.54 5.83
CA ILE A 331 37.16 -1.38 5.69
C ILE A 331 37.32 -2.37 4.52
N ALA A 332 37.84 -1.92 3.38
CA ALA A 332 38.13 -2.78 2.24
C ALA A 332 39.18 -3.85 2.54
N ALA A 333 40.10 -3.59 3.48
CA ALA A 333 41.13 -4.54 3.91
C ALA A 333 40.64 -5.65 4.85
N LEU A 334 39.43 -5.54 5.42
CA LEU A 334 38.87 -6.60 6.28
C LEU A 334 38.63 -7.89 5.48
N GLU A 335 39.05 -9.03 6.02
CA GLU A 335 38.79 -10.30 5.36
C GLU A 335 37.29 -10.66 5.37
N THR A 336 36.85 -11.49 4.43
CA THR A 336 35.45 -11.91 4.31
C THR A 336 34.93 -12.62 5.57
N ALA A 337 35.77 -13.40 6.24
CA ALA A 337 35.45 -14.06 7.50
C ALA A 337 35.23 -13.04 8.63
N ASP A 338 36.04 -11.99 8.66
CA ASP A 338 36.02 -10.94 9.69
C ASP A 338 34.79 -10.05 9.55
N LEU A 339 34.50 -9.60 8.33
CA LEU A 339 33.27 -8.87 8.02
C LEU A 339 32.03 -9.66 8.42
N ARG A 340 31.98 -10.96 8.10
CA ARG A 340 30.86 -11.83 8.49
C ARG A 340 30.73 -12.01 10.00
N ALA A 341 31.82 -11.86 10.76
CA ALA A 341 31.83 -11.98 12.21
C ALA A 341 31.46 -10.68 12.94
N LEU A 342 31.46 -9.53 12.25
CA LEU A 342 31.01 -8.26 12.83
C LEU A 342 29.55 -8.36 13.30
N SER A 343 29.28 -7.84 14.49
CA SER A 343 27.91 -7.70 14.98
C SER A 343 27.07 -6.77 14.09
N SER A 344 25.76 -6.99 14.02
CA SER A 344 24.83 -6.10 13.32
C SER A 344 24.91 -4.64 13.78
N ALA A 345 25.24 -4.39 15.06
CA ALA A 345 25.42 -3.02 15.58
C ALA A 345 26.69 -2.36 15.04
N ALA A 346 27.78 -3.12 14.90
CA ALA A 346 29.03 -2.64 14.33
C ALA A 346 28.89 -2.42 12.82
N PHE A 347 28.25 -3.36 12.11
CA PHE A 347 27.99 -3.24 10.68
C PHE A 347 27.07 -2.05 10.35
N ARG A 348 26.00 -1.84 11.13
CA ARG A 348 25.11 -0.69 10.98
C ARG A 348 25.82 0.66 11.17
N ALA A 349 26.96 0.70 11.85
CA ALA A 349 27.71 1.93 12.10
C ALA A 349 28.54 2.41 10.89
N LEU A 350 28.68 1.58 9.85
CA LEU A 350 29.36 1.97 8.62
C LEU A 350 28.67 3.17 7.95
N SER A 351 29.46 4.12 7.46
CA SER A 351 28.95 5.17 6.58
C SER A 351 28.65 4.63 5.18
N ALA A 352 27.88 5.39 4.39
CA ALA A 352 27.62 5.03 2.99
C ALA A 352 28.91 4.83 2.19
N SER A 353 29.92 5.70 2.38
CA SER A 353 31.22 5.59 1.72
C SER A 353 32.02 4.36 2.16
N GLN A 354 31.89 3.93 3.42
CA GLN A 354 32.54 2.71 3.88
C GLN A 354 31.87 1.45 3.33
N ILE A 355 30.55 1.47 3.09
CA ILE A 355 29.86 0.35 2.46
C ILE A 355 30.19 0.28 0.97
N ASP A 356 30.24 1.42 0.27
CA ASP A 356 30.64 1.52 -1.15
C ASP A 356 32.11 1.11 -1.36
N ALA A 357 32.93 1.12 -0.31
CA ALA A 357 34.31 0.61 -0.34
C ALA A 357 34.40 -0.93 -0.22
N LEU A 358 33.31 -1.62 0.12
CA LEU A 358 33.29 -3.08 0.16
C LEU A 358 33.34 -3.65 -1.24
N THR A 359 34.16 -4.69 -1.42
CA THR A 359 34.22 -5.42 -2.69
C THR A 359 33.00 -6.32 -2.88
N PRO A 360 32.65 -6.69 -4.12
CA PRO A 360 31.58 -7.66 -4.38
C PRO A 360 31.74 -8.98 -3.61
N ALA A 361 32.97 -9.48 -3.46
CA ALA A 361 33.24 -10.70 -2.69
C ALA A 361 32.94 -10.54 -1.18
N GLN A 362 33.10 -9.33 -0.64
CA GLN A 362 32.77 -9.00 0.75
C GLN A 362 31.26 -8.82 0.96
N LEU A 363 30.55 -8.20 0.01
CA LEU A 363 29.10 -8.08 0.04
C LEU A 363 28.39 -9.45 -0.04
N ALA A 364 28.89 -10.34 -0.91
CA ALA A 364 28.32 -11.67 -1.13
C ALA A 364 28.33 -12.57 0.13
N VAL A 365 29.27 -12.37 1.05
CA VAL A 365 29.41 -13.20 2.28
C VAL A 365 28.65 -12.64 3.48
N LEU A 366 28.02 -11.47 3.36
CA LEU A 366 27.27 -10.86 4.45
C LEU A 366 26.12 -11.74 4.90
N THR A 367 25.89 -11.77 6.21
CA THR A 367 24.76 -12.52 6.78
C THR A 367 23.45 -11.76 6.57
N THR A 368 22.33 -12.48 6.53
CA THR A 368 20.99 -11.89 6.47
C THR A 368 20.69 -10.95 7.65
N ALA A 369 21.27 -11.22 8.83
CA ALA A 369 21.16 -10.35 10.00
C ALA A 369 21.94 -9.03 9.86
N GLN A 370 23.05 -9.02 9.11
CA GLN A 370 23.79 -7.80 8.80
C GLN A 370 23.04 -6.96 7.76
N ILE A 371 22.52 -7.59 6.70
CA ILE A 371 21.70 -6.93 5.68
C ILE A 371 20.43 -6.32 6.30
N ALA A 372 19.71 -7.07 7.11
CA ALA A 372 18.52 -6.56 7.81
C ALA A 372 18.83 -5.44 8.82
N SER A 373 20.08 -5.28 9.24
CA SER A 373 20.50 -4.23 10.17
C SER A 373 20.83 -2.89 9.51
N LEU A 374 21.04 -2.88 8.19
CA LEU A 374 21.31 -1.67 7.43
C LEU A 374 20.15 -0.68 7.54
N THR A 375 20.46 0.60 7.53
CA THR A 375 19.46 1.67 7.44
C THR A 375 19.01 1.84 5.99
N PRO A 376 17.79 2.37 5.76
CA PRO A 376 17.34 2.68 4.41
C PRO A 376 18.30 3.60 3.63
N ALA A 377 18.98 4.54 4.32
CA ALA A 377 19.96 5.42 3.70
C ALA A 377 21.23 4.71 3.23
N GLN A 378 21.66 3.66 3.95
CA GLN A 378 22.79 2.82 3.54
C GLN A 378 22.44 1.92 2.35
N VAL A 379 21.23 1.36 2.32
CA VAL A 379 20.78 0.56 1.16
C VAL A 379 20.60 1.45 -0.08
N ALA A 380 20.11 2.68 0.10
CA ALA A 380 19.97 3.63 -1.00
C ALA A 380 21.31 4.05 -1.63
N SER A 381 22.44 3.89 -0.94
CA SER A 381 23.75 4.22 -1.50
C SER A 381 24.35 3.12 -2.37
N PHE A 382 23.73 1.94 -2.47
CA PHE A 382 24.28 0.82 -3.24
C PHE A 382 24.25 1.14 -4.74
N ASN A 383 25.34 0.90 -5.44
CA ASN A 383 25.32 0.93 -6.90
C ASN A 383 24.78 -0.41 -7.45
N SER A 384 24.67 -0.53 -8.79
CA SER A 384 24.16 -1.76 -9.41
C SER A 384 25.06 -2.98 -9.17
N ASP A 385 26.38 -2.78 -9.10
CA ASP A 385 27.34 -3.88 -8.85
C ASP A 385 27.21 -4.38 -7.41
N ASP A 386 26.96 -3.48 -6.45
CA ASP A 386 26.72 -3.84 -5.04
C ASP A 386 25.46 -4.68 -4.89
N LEU A 387 24.38 -4.31 -5.59
CA LEU A 387 23.12 -5.04 -5.58
C LEU A 387 23.28 -6.42 -6.21
N GLN A 388 24.01 -6.53 -7.33
CA GLN A 388 24.31 -7.81 -7.98
C GLN A 388 25.28 -8.70 -7.19
N ALA A 389 26.05 -8.12 -6.27
CA ALA A 389 26.92 -8.88 -5.38
C ALA A 389 26.16 -9.57 -4.24
N LEU A 390 24.95 -9.10 -3.90
CA LEU A 390 24.10 -9.75 -2.90
C LEU A 390 23.47 -11.03 -3.48
N GLY A 391 23.30 -12.05 -2.64
CA GLY A 391 22.53 -13.23 -3.00
C GLY A 391 21.03 -13.11 -2.69
N THR A 392 20.24 -14.02 -3.24
CA THR A 392 18.78 -14.10 -3.05
C THR A 392 18.35 -14.15 -1.58
N ALA A 393 19.12 -14.82 -0.71
CA ALA A 393 18.84 -14.88 0.72
C ALA A 393 19.03 -13.51 1.41
N GLN A 394 20.01 -12.72 0.97
CA GLN A 394 20.22 -11.36 1.44
C GLN A 394 19.09 -10.43 0.99
N PHE A 395 18.63 -10.54 -0.26
CA PHE A 395 17.46 -9.79 -0.74
C PHE A 395 16.18 -10.14 0.04
N ALA A 396 15.94 -11.42 0.32
CA ALA A 396 14.81 -11.86 1.14
C ALA A 396 14.85 -11.29 2.57
N ALA A 397 16.05 -10.95 3.07
CA ALA A 397 16.25 -10.36 4.40
C ALA A 397 16.04 -8.85 4.45
N LEU A 398 15.92 -8.17 3.30
CA LEU A 398 15.62 -6.74 3.26
C LEU A 398 14.23 -6.47 3.83
N SER A 399 14.16 -5.50 4.73
CA SER A 399 12.91 -4.94 5.23
C SER A 399 12.22 -4.12 4.15
N SER A 400 10.90 -3.96 4.27
CA SER A 400 10.12 -3.13 3.35
C SER A 400 10.57 -1.66 3.33
N ALA A 401 11.10 -1.15 4.45
CA ALA A 401 11.66 0.21 4.51
C ALA A 401 12.98 0.36 3.75
N GLN A 402 13.81 -0.69 3.72
CA GLN A 402 15.04 -0.70 2.94
C GLN A 402 14.73 -0.79 1.44
N VAL A 403 13.81 -1.67 1.05
CA VAL A 403 13.38 -1.80 -0.35
C VAL A 403 12.72 -0.52 -0.86
N ALA A 404 11.90 0.14 -0.04
CA ALA A 404 11.29 1.42 -0.39
C ALA A 404 12.30 2.57 -0.60
N ALA A 405 13.53 2.44 -0.09
CA ALA A 405 14.58 3.43 -0.26
C ALA A 405 15.40 3.23 -1.55
N LEU A 406 15.22 2.11 -2.26
CA LEU A 406 15.82 1.89 -3.57
C LEU A 406 15.20 2.86 -4.59
N SER A 407 16.07 3.50 -5.38
CA SER A 407 15.71 4.30 -6.54
C SER A 407 15.11 3.43 -7.65
N PRO A 408 14.33 4.02 -8.57
CA PRO A 408 13.80 3.27 -9.72
C PRO A 408 14.89 2.59 -10.57
N THR A 409 16.07 3.21 -10.71
CA THR A 409 17.20 2.62 -11.43
C THR A 409 17.85 1.44 -10.71
N GLN A 410 17.88 1.45 -9.37
CA GLN A 410 18.35 0.32 -8.57
C GLN A 410 17.35 -0.83 -8.58
N VAL A 411 16.04 -0.52 -8.57
CA VAL A 411 14.99 -1.55 -8.65
C VAL A 411 15.02 -2.25 -10.00
N ALA A 412 15.23 -1.52 -11.11
CA ALA A 412 15.30 -2.07 -12.46
C ALA A 412 16.61 -2.81 -12.79
N SER A 413 17.61 -2.79 -11.89
CA SER A 413 18.87 -3.51 -12.05
C SER A 413 18.93 -4.83 -11.25
N LEU A 414 17.82 -5.19 -10.58
CA LEU A 414 17.73 -6.40 -9.80
C LEU A 414 17.65 -7.63 -10.69
N GLU A 415 18.25 -8.73 -10.26
CA GLU A 415 18.06 -10.01 -10.94
C GLU A 415 16.65 -10.55 -10.66
N THR A 416 16.07 -11.27 -11.62
CA THR A 416 14.70 -11.79 -11.49
C THR A 416 14.53 -12.75 -10.31
N ALA A 417 15.58 -13.49 -9.94
CA ALA A 417 15.58 -14.36 -8.77
C ALA A 417 15.53 -13.58 -7.45
N ASP A 418 16.24 -12.45 -7.39
CA ASP A 418 16.25 -11.56 -6.22
C ASP A 418 14.94 -10.81 -6.08
N TRP A 419 14.38 -10.36 -7.21
CA TRP A 419 13.05 -9.78 -7.28
C TRP A 419 11.98 -10.74 -6.77
N ALA A 420 11.99 -12.00 -7.20
CA ALA A 420 11.07 -13.03 -6.71
C ALA A 420 11.24 -13.36 -5.22
N ALA A 421 12.43 -13.08 -4.64
CA ALA A 421 12.72 -13.29 -3.23
C ALA A 421 12.15 -12.20 -2.30
N LEU A 422 11.73 -11.04 -2.85
CA LEU A 422 11.14 -9.95 -2.06
C LEU A 422 9.79 -10.36 -1.46
N ASN A 423 9.58 -10.05 -0.19
CA ASN A 423 8.28 -10.30 0.44
C ASN A 423 7.21 -9.31 -0.04
N THR A 424 5.93 -9.67 0.14
CA THR A 424 4.79 -8.87 -0.30
C THR A 424 4.70 -7.49 0.37
N ALA A 425 5.23 -7.32 1.59
CA ALA A 425 5.28 -6.02 2.25
C ALA A 425 6.30 -5.09 1.60
N ALA A 426 7.40 -5.63 1.08
CA ALA A 426 8.39 -4.88 0.30
C ALA A 426 7.80 -4.42 -1.04
N ILE A 427 7.12 -5.31 -1.77
CA ILE A 427 6.42 -4.96 -3.02
C ILE A 427 5.41 -3.82 -2.78
N LYS A 428 4.59 -3.92 -1.73
CA LYS A 428 3.63 -2.87 -1.35
C LYS A 428 4.29 -1.54 -0.98
N ALA A 429 5.53 -1.56 -0.49
CA ALA A 429 6.25 -0.36 -0.06
C ALA A 429 6.97 0.36 -1.21
N LEU A 430 7.10 -0.26 -2.39
CA LEU A 430 7.69 0.37 -3.56
C LEU A 430 6.91 1.61 -4.00
N SER A 431 7.64 2.63 -4.43
CA SER A 431 7.04 3.82 -5.02
C SER A 431 6.43 3.50 -6.39
N ALA A 432 5.45 4.31 -6.82
CA ALA A 432 4.90 4.21 -8.16
C ALA A 432 5.98 4.37 -9.26
N ALA A 433 6.96 5.26 -9.04
CA ALA A 433 8.07 5.44 -9.96
C ALA A 433 8.96 4.18 -10.06
N SER A 434 9.15 3.47 -8.95
CA SER A 434 9.93 2.22 -8.93
C SER A 434 9.19 1.10 -9.67
N VAL A 435 7.86 0.99 -9.51
CA VAL A 435 7.05 0.00 -10.24
C VAL A 435 7.03 0.30 -11.74
N ALA A 436 6.89 1.57 -12.13
CA ALA A 436 6.94 1.98 -13.54
C ALA A 436 8.30 1.74 -14.20
N ALA A 437 9.39 1.65 -13.43
CA ALA A 437 10.73 1.38 -13.93
C ALA A 437 11.04 -0.11 -14.10
N LEU A 438 10.18 -1.02 -13.62
CA LEU A 438 10.39 -2.46 -13.76
C LEU A 438 10.49 -2.86 -15.23
N THR A 439 11.34 -3.83 -15.51
CA THR A 439 11.42 -4.50 -16.80
C THR A 439 10.29 -5.51 -16.93
N THR A 440 9.96 -5.91 -18.16
CA THR A 440 9.01 -6.99 -18.40
C THR A 440 9.50 -8.34 -17.84
N ALA A 441 10.81 -8.54 -17.73
CA ALA A 441 11.39 -9.73 -17.12
C ALA A 441 11.13 -9.79 -15.60
N GLU A 442 11.23 -8.67 -14.89
CA GLU A 442 10.90 -8.59 -13.47
C GLU A 442 9.40 -8.77 -13.23
N ILE A 443 8.54 -8.18 -14.08
CA ILE A 443 7.09 -8.38 -14.01
C ILE A 443 6.73 -9.86 -14.22
N ALA A 444 7.30 -10.52 -15.23
CA ALA A 444 7.08 -11.94 -15.48
C ALA A 444 7.68 -12.86 -14.39
N ALA A 445 8.70 -12.40 -13.67
CA ALA A 445 9.30 -13.14 -12.56
C ALA A 445 8.57 -12.95 -11.22
N MET A 446 7.54 -12.09 -11.16
CA MET A 446 6.74 -11.92 -9.96
C MET A 446 6.07 -13.24 -9.57
N THR A 447 5.98 -13.49 -8.27
CA THR A 447 5.09 -14.52 -7.76
C THR A 447 3.66 -13.99 -7.73
N THR A 448 2.69 -14.90 -7.82
CA THR A 448 1.26 -14.57 -7.69
C THR A 448 0.91 -13.87 -6.38
N ALA A 449 1.64 -14.15 -5.29
CA ALA A 449 1.48 -13.43 -4.02
C ALA A 449 1.99 -11.98 -4.10
N GLN A 450 3.08 -11.72 -4.82
CA GLN A 450 3.60 -10.37 -5.06
C GLN A 450 2.66 -9.57 -5.97
N ALA A 451 2.12 -10.20 -7.01
CA ALA A 451 1.09 -9.57 -7.86
C ALA A 451 -0.13 -9.17 -7.04
N ALA A 452 -0.65 -10.08 -6.19
CA ALA A 452 -1.76 -9.78 -5.28
C ALA A 452 -1.47 -8.63 -4.29
N ALA A 453 -0.20 -8.36 -3.98
CA ALA A 453 0.22 -7.31 -3.06
C ALA A 453 0.28 -5.91 -3.72
N LEU A 454 0.21 -5.82 -5.05
CA LEU A 454 0.20 -4.56 -5.77
C LEU A 454 -1.01 -3.71 -5.36
N THR A 455 -0.73 -2.45 -5.03
CA THR A 455 -1.76 -1.48 -4.69
C THR A 455 -2.39 -0.87 -5.95
N ALA A 456 -3.56 -0.24 -5.80
CA ALA A 456 -4.20 0.53 -6.87
C ALA A 456 -3.27 1.58 -7.50
N THR A 457 -2.49 2.30 -6.69
CA THR A 457 -1.54 3.31 -7.17
C THR A 457 -0.38 2.70 -7.96
N GLN A 458 0.08 1.51 -7.57
CA GLN A 458 1.15 0.79 -8.28
C GLN A 458 0.65 0.16 -9.58
N ALA A 459 -0.56 -0.41 -9.58
CA ALA A 459 -1.16 -0.96 -10.80
C ALA A 459 -1.42 0.13 -11.86
N ALA A 460 -1.86 1.32 -11.43
CA ALA A 460 -2.16 2.43 -12.34
C ALA A 460 -0.95 2.96 -13.14
N VAL A 461 0.28 2.68 -12.70
CA VAL A 461 1.51 3.16 -13.35
C VAL A 461 2.23 2.08 -14.17
N LEU A 462 1.68 0.86 -14.25
CA LEU A 462 2.24 -0.18 -15.11
C LEU A 462 2.19 0.23 -16.58
N THR A 463 3.23 -0.01 -17.36
CA THR A 463 3.19 0.26 -18.80
C THR A 463 2.37 -0.80 -19.53
N THR A 464 1.97 -0.52 -20.77
CA THR A 464 1.28 -1.48 -21.63
C THR A 464 2.10 -2.75 -21.87
N GLU A 465 3.42 -2.62 -22.00
CA GLU A 465 4.36 -3.75 -22.15
C GLU A 465 4.45 -4.56 -20.85
N GLN A 466 4.46 -3.90 -19.69
CA GLN A 466 4.43 -4.58 -18.40
C GLN A 466 3.10 -5.33 -18.18
N MET A 467 1.96 -4.74 -18.58
CA MET A 467 0.66 -5.43 -18.52
C MET A 467 0.63 -6.70 -19.37
N GLN A 468 1.23 -6.68 -20.56
CA GLN A 468 1.36 -7.85 -21.43
C GLN A 468 2.27 -8.93 -20.83
N ALA A 469 3.29 -8.55 -20.05
CA ALA A 469 4.21 -9.48 -19.42
C ALA A 469 3.61 -10.21 -18.20
N LEU A 470 2.47 -9.77 -17.66
CA LEU A 470 1.82 -10.44 -16.52
C LEU A 470 1.26 -11.81 -16.91
N GLU A 471 1.58 -12.83 -16.12
CA GLU A 471 0.97 -14.15 -16.30
C GLU A 471 -0.52 -14.13 -15.92
N THR A 472 -1.30 -15.06 -16.49
CA THR A 472 -2.76 -15.13 -16.23
C THR A 472 -3.07 -15.40 -14.75
N ALA A 473 -2.23 -16.16 -14.05
CA ALA A 473 -2.35 -16.41 -12.62
C ALA A 473 -2.17 -15.11 -11.81
N ASP A 474 -1.20 -14.29 -12.18
CA ASP A 474 -0.87 -13.04 -11.51
C ASP A 474 -1.94 -11.97 -11.77
N LEU A 475 -2.43 -11.87 -13.01
CA LEU A 475 -3.59 -11.05 -13.35
C LEU A 475 -4.79 -11.44 -12.49
N ARG A 476 -5.13 -12.73 -12.37
CA ARG A 476 -6.24 -13.19 -11.51
C ARG A 476 -6.05 -12.86 -10.03
N ALA A 477 -4.81 -12.69 -9.59
CA ALA A 477 -4.48 -12.38 -8.20
C ALA A 477 -4.61 -10.89 -7.86
N LEU A 478 -4.56 -9.99 -8.86
CA LEU A 478 -4.74 -8.56 -8.63
C LEU A 478 -6.11 -8.28 -8.01
N SER A 479 -6.13 -7.40 -7.01
CA SER A 479 -7.39 -6.98 -6.39
C SER A 479 -8.29 -6.22 -7.37
N SER A 480 -9.61 -6.25 -7.15
CA SER A 480 -10.57 -5.41 -7.90
C SER A 480 -10.25 -3.91 -7.82
N ALA A 481 -9.61 -3.46 -6.73
CA ALA A 481 -9.15 -2.07 -6.59
C ALA A 481 -7.96 -1.76 -7.51
N ALA A 482 -7.04 -2.71 -7.68
CA ALA A 482 -5.94 -2.60 -8.64
C ALA A 482 -6.46 -2.59 -10.08
N PHE A 483 -7.38 -3.48 -10.43
CA PHE A 483 -8.01 -3.51 -11.76
C PHE A 483 -8.77 -2.23 -12.09
N ARG A 484 -9.56 -1.72 -11.14
CA ARG A 484 -10.29 -0.44 -11.31
C ARG A 484 -9.36 0.75 -11.52
N ALA A 485 -8.13 0.69 -11.02
CA ALA A 485 -7.15 1.76 -11.15
C ALA A 485 -6.40 1.74 -12.50
N LEU A 486 -6.53 0.67 -13.28
CA LEU A 486 -5.94 0.60 -14.62
C LEU A 486 -6.56 1.65 -15.55
N THR A 487 -5.77 2.16 -16.46
CA THR A 487 -6.23 3.03 -17.55
C THR A 487 -6.90 2.19 -18.65
N PRO A 488 -7.76 2.79 -19.49
CA PRO A 488 -8.32 2.10 -20.65
C PRO A 488 -7.25 1.47 -21.55
N ALA A 489 -6.14 2.17 -21.80
CA ALA A 489 -5.02 1.67 -22.61
C ALA A 489 -4.32 0.45 -21.97
N GLN A 490 -4.18 0.40 -20.65
CA GLN A 490 -3.63 -0.77 -19.95
C GLN A 490 -4.55 -1.99 -20.03
N VAL A 491 -5.87 -1.78 -19.97
CA VAL A 491 -6.87 -2.85 -20.13
C VAL A 491 -6.90 -3.35 -21.58
N GLU A 492 -6.85 -2.44 -22.55
CA GLU A 492 -6.77 -2.77 -23.98
C GLU A 492 -5.48 -3.55 -24.31
N ALA A 493 -4.36 -3.22 -23.67
CA ALA A 493 -3.09 -3.90 -23.88
C ALA A 493 -3.06 -5.35 -23.38
N LEU A 494 -3.98 -5.77 -22.49
CA LEU A 494 -4.13 -7.17 -22.10
C LEU A 494 -4.51 -7.99 -23.32
N GLY A 495 -3.85 -9.11 -23.65
CA GLY A 495 -4.32 -9.96 -24.76
C GLY A 495 -5.70 -10.61 -24.48
N SER A 496 -6.37 -11.12 -25.52
CA SER A 496 -7.68 -11.80 -25.38
C SER A 496 -7.66 -12.95 -24.38
N ASP A 497 -6.59 -13.75 -24.37
CA ASP A 497 -6.43 -14.88 -23.44
C ASP A 497 -6.25 -14.41 -21.98
N GLN A 498 -5.52 -13.31 -21.79
CA GLN A 498 -5.34 -12.68 -20.47
C GLN A 498 -6.67 -12.08 -19.96
N PHE A 499 -7.44 -11.46 -20.85
CA PHE A 499 -8.73 -10.88 -20.52
C PHE A 499 -9.79 -11.96 -20.20
N ALA A 500 -9.82 -13.04 -20.97
CA ALA A 500 -10.69 -14.19 -20.71
C ALA A 500 -10.35 -14.90 -19.39
N ALA A 501 -9.10 -14.84 -18.94
CA ALA A 501 -8.67 -15.43 -17.67
C ALA A 501 -9.15 -14.66 -16.43
N LEU A 502 -9.66 -13.43 -16.56
CA LEU A 502 -10.08 -12.59 -15.43
C LEU A 502 -11.19 -13.22 -14.59
N THR A 503 -11.25 -12.88 -13.32
CA THR A 503 -12.35 -13.32 -12.45
C THR A 503 -13.62 -12.50 -12.67
N THR A 504 -14.79 -13.04 -12.34
CA THR A 504 -16.06 -12.29 -12.39
C THR A 504 -16.03 -11.02 -11.53
N ALA A 505 -15.34 -11.05 -10.40
CA ALA A 505 -15.15 -9.89 -9.52
C ALA A 505 -14.25 -8.81 -10.14
N GLN A 506 -13.27 -9.19 -10.97
CA GLN A 506 -12.44 -8.23 -11.71
C GLN A 506 -13.23 -7.63 -12.89
N ILE A 507 -13.95 -8.46 -13.65
CA ILE A 507 -14.84 -7.99 -14.73
C ILE A 507 -15.88 -7.01 -14.17
N ALA A 508 -16.58 -7.34 -13.08
CA ALA A 508 -17.56 -6.47 -12.43
C ALA A 508 -16.95 -5.19 -11.80
N SER A 509 -15.62 -5.11 -11.67
CA SER A 509 -14.93 -3.94 -11.12
C SER A 509 -14.55 -2.88 -12.16
N LEU A 510 -14.56 -3.24 -13.45
CA LEU A 510 -14.24 -2.35 -14.56
C LEU A 510 -15.14 -1.10 -14.56
N THR A 511 -14.54 0.03 -14.87
CA THR A 511 -15.21 1.33 -14.99
C THR A 511 -15.81 1.52 -16.38
N GLY A 512 -16.75 2.45 -16.51
CA GLY A 512 -17.35 2.79 -17.81
C GLY A 512 -16.31 3.10 -18.91
N PRO A 513 -15.31 3.97 -18.67
CA PRO A 513 -14.26 4.24 -19.66
C PRO A 513 -13.42 3.01 -20.03
N GLN A 514 -13.17 2.09 -19.09
CA GLN A 514 -12.46 0.84 -19.40
C GLN A 514 -13.33 -0.07 -20.28
N VAL A 515 -14.63 -0.21 -19.97
CA VAL A 515 -15.57 -1.02 -20.77
C VAL A 515 -15.75 -0.44 -22.18
N ALA A 516 -15.92 0.88 -22.31
CA ALA A 516 -16.10 1.54 -23.60
C ALA A 516 -14.87 1.43 -24.53
N ALA A 517 -13.68 1.16 -23.96
CA ALA A 517 -12.44 0.97 -24.70
C ALA A 517 -12.13 -0.50 -25.03
N LEU A 518 -12.95 -1.46 -24.58
CA LEU A 518 -12.70 -2.88 -24.86
C LEU A 518 -12.82 -3.17 -26.37
N PRO A 519 -11.83 -3.87 -26.97
CA PRO A 519 -12.00 -4.48 -28.27
C PRO A 519 -13.18 -5.47 -28.28
N THR A 520 -13.85 -5.61 -29.42
CA THR A 520 -14.98 -6.55 -29.59
C THR A 520 -14.57 -8.00 -29.29
N ASP A 521 -13.35 -8.38 -29.69
CA ASP A 521 -12.81 -9.72 -29.46
C ASP A 521 -12.68 -10.05 -27.97
N TYR A 522 -12.59 -9.05 -27.07
CA TYR A 522 -12.49 -9.31 -25.63
C TYR A 522 -13.86 -9.61 -25.03
N LEU A 523 -14.91 -8.96 -25.53
CA LEU A 523 -16.28 -9.25 -25.11
C LEU A 523 -16.65 -10.68 -25.50
N ASN A 524 -16.32 -11.10 -26.72
CA ASN A 524 -16.61 -12.45 -27.23
C ASN A 524 -15.67 -13.52 -26.65
N ALA A 525 -14.55 -13.14 -26.04
CA ALA A 525 -13.68 -14.05 -25.31
C ALA A 525 -14.16 -14.32 -23.87
N LEU A 526 -15.14 -13.57 -23.36
CA LEU A 526 -15.70 -13.81 -22.04
C LEU A 526 -16.54 -15.10 -22.03
N THR A 527 -16.48 -15.81 -20.92
CA THR A 527 -17.45 -16.87 -20.64
C THR A 527 -18.82 -16.27 -20.33
N THR A 528 -19.89 -17.01 -20.58
CA THR A 528 -21.27 -16.61 -20.25
C THR A 528 -21.45 -16.21 -18.78
N THR A 529 -20.66 -16.78 -17.86
CA THR A 529 -20.69 -16.41 -16.43
C THR A 529 -20.01 -15.06 -16.16
N GLN A 530 -18.92 -14.74 -16.86
CA GLN A 530 -18.28 -13.42 -16.77
C GLN A 530 -19.16 -12.36 -17.43
N PHE A 531 -19.77 -12.68 -18.57
CA PHE A 531 -20.67 -11.76 -19.28
C PHE A 531 -21.92 -11.46 -18.44
N ALA A 532 -22.54 -12.47 -17.84
CA ALA A 532 -23.68 -12.30 -16.92
C ALA A 532 -23.33 -11.50 -15.65
N ALA A 533 -22.03 -11.40 -15.28
CA ALA A 533 -21.56 -10.63 -14.14
C ALA A 533 -21.42 -9.12 -14.43
N LEU A 534 -21.64 -8.68 -15.68
CA LEU A 534 -21.63 -7.26 -16.02
C LEU A 534 -22.70 -6.50 -15.23
N SER A 535 -22.27 -5.42 -14.58
CA SER A 535 -23.17 -4.52 -13.87
C SER A 535 -23.96 -3.63 -14.85
N THR A 536 -25.05 -3.05 -14.38
CA THR A 536 -25.84 -2.08 -15.17
C THR A 536 -25.03 -0.86 -15.60
N ALA A 537 -24.09 -0.40 -14.78
CA ALA A 537 -23.19 0.70 -15.13
C ALA A 537 -22.22 0.33 -16.26
N GLN A 538 -21.80 -0.92 -16.32
CA GLN A 538 -20.92 -1.43 -17.38
C GLN A 538 -21.70 -1.66 -18.68
N ALA A 539 -22.91 -2.21 -18.60
CA ALA A 539 -23.80 -2.32 -19.74
C ALA A 539 -24.12 -0.94 -20.34
N ALA A 540 -24.39 0.07 -19.52
CA ALA A 540 -24.60 1.45 -19.97
C ALA A 540 -23.38 2.08 -20.69
N ALA A 541 -22.18 1.54 -20.46
CA ALA A 541 -20.95 1.99 -21.09
C ALA A 541 -20.62 1.26 -22.40
N LEU A 542 -21.34 0.19 -22.74
CA LEU A 542 -21.17 -0.50 -24.02
C LEU A 542 -21.52 0.43 -25.18
N THR A 543 -20.62 0.48 -26.16
CA THR A 543 -20.81 1.27 -27.37
C THR A 543 -21.68 0.53 -28.39
N PRO A 544 -22.31 1.24 -29.36
CA PRO A 544 -23.08 0.59 -30.42
C PRO A 544 -22.26 -0.45 -31.21
N THR A 545 -20.99 -0.18 -31.47
CA THR A 545 -20.10 -1.12 -32.17
C THR A 545 -19.80 -2.37 -31.35
N GLN A 546 -19.67 -2.23 -30.02
CA GLN A 546 -19.49 -3.37 -29.14
C GLN A 546 -20.77 -4.22 -29.05
N VAL A 547 -21.94 -3.59 -28.93
CA VAL A 547 -23.22 -4.31 -28.86
C VAL A 547 -23.52 -5.06 -30.15
N ALA A 548 -23.28 -4.47 -31.32
CA ALA A 548 -23.51 -5.12 -32.62
C ALA A 548 -22.53 -6.27 -32.94
N ALA A 549 -21.50 -6.46 -32.12
CA ALA A 549 -20.48 -7.48 -32.29
C ALA A 549 -20.60 -8.62 -31.27
N LEU A 550 -21.61 -8.58 -30.39
CA LEU A 550 -21.81 -9.60 -29.37
C LEU A 550 -22.24 -10.92 -29.99
N GLU A 551 -21.91 -12.03 -29.33
CA GLU A 551 -22.52 -13.30 -29.68
C GLU A 551 -23.96 -13.37 -29.14
N THR A 552 -24.84 -14.10 -29.83
CA THR A 552 -26.24 -14.28 -29.39
C THR A 552 -26.34 -14.87 -27.99
N ALA A 553 -25.39 -15.73 -27.60
CA ALA A 553 -25.30 -16.27 -26.24
C ALA A 553 -24.98 -15.19 -25.19
N ASP A 554 -24.19 -14.19 -25.54
CA ASP A 554 -23.82 -13.08 -24.66
C ASP A 554 -25.01 -12.12 -24.46
N VAL A 555 -25.72 -11.81 -25.55
CA VAL A 555 -26.97 -11.02 -25.48
C VAL A 555 -28.00 -11.73 -24.61
N ALA A 556 -28.19 -13.04 -24.77
CA ALA A 556 -29.08 -13.83 -23.92
C ALA A 556 -28.64 -13.87 -22.44
N ALA A 557 -27.33 -13.76 -22.17
CA ALA A 557 -26.77 -13.75 -20.82
C ALA A 557 -26.92 -12.41 -20.08
N LEU A 558 -27.25 -11.31 -20.78
CA LEU A 558 -27.46 -10.01 -20.13
C LEU A 558 -28.63 -10.06 -19.14
N SER A 559 -28.44 -9.53 -17.94
CA SER A 559 -29.57 -9.35 -17.04
C SER A 559 -30.58 -8.34 -17.62
N SER A 560 -31.85 -8.48 -17.27
CA SER A 560 -32.90 -7.51 -17.66
C SER A 560 -32.57 -6.09 -17.21
N GLY A 561 -31.90 -5.93 -16.07
CA GLY A 561 -31.38 -4.64 -15.60
C GLY A 561 -30.25 -4.09 -16.50
N ALA A 562 -29.37 -4.95 -17.01
CA ALA A 562 -28.30 -4.56 -17.93
C ALA A 562 -28.87 -4.14 -19.29
N VAL A 563 -29.83 -4.90 -19.84
CA VAL A 563 -30.55 -4.53 -21.08
C VAL A 563 -31.24 -3.18 -20.93
N ARG A 564 -31.95 -2.94 -19.80
CA ARG A 564 -32.57 -1.64 -19.52
C ARG A 564 -31.55 -0.50 -19.40
N ALA A 565 -30.32 -0.78 -19.02
CA ALA A 565 -29.26 0.21 -18.87
C ALA A 565 -28.54 0.54 -20.19
N LEU A 566 -28.68 -0.29 -21.23
CA LEU A 566 -28.10 -0.01 -22.56
C LEU A 566 -28.60 1.35 -23.09
N GLY A 567 -27.69 2.13 -23.66
CA GLY A 567 -28.06 3.36 -24.35
C GLY A 567 -28.94 3.06 -25.57
N ALA A 568 -29.82 4.01 -25.94
CA ALA A 568 -30.72 3.85 -27.08
C ALA A 568 -29.96 3.53 -28.38
N ALA A 569 -28.84 4.21 -28.64
CA ALA A 569 -28.01 3.93 -29.81
C ALA A 569 -27.39 2.52 -29.80
N ALA A 570 -27.15 1.94 -28.63
CA ALA A 570 -26.64 0.58 -28.50
C ALA A 570 -27.74 -0.46 -28.75
N VAL A 571 -28.97 -0.23 -28.27
CA VAL A 571 -30.14 -1.07 -28.61
C VAL A 571 -30.45 -1.00 -30.10
N ALA A 572 -30.38 0.19 -30.71
CA ALA A 572 -30.57 0.36 -32.15
C ALA A 572 -29.52 -0.38 -33.00
N ALA A 573 -28.37 -0.72 -32.43
CA ALA A 573 -27.29 -1.43 -33.12
C ALA A 573 -27.41 -2.95 -33.03
N LEU A 574 -28.37 -3.49 -32.27
CA LEU A 574 -28.61 -4.93 -32.21
C LEU A 574 -28.94 -5.48 -33.60
N THR A 575 -28.35 -6.60 -33.95
CA THR A 575 -28.70 -7.34 -35.16
C THR A 575 -30.02 -8.08 -34.98
N THR A 576 -30.66 -8.51 -36.07
CA THR A 576 -31.88 -9.33 -35.99
C THR A 576 -31.64 -10.66 -35.26
N ASP A 577 -30.44 -11.23 -35.39
CA ASP A 577 -30.08 -12.48 -34.70
C ASP A 577 -29.96 -12.26 -33.18
N GLU A 578 -29.42 -11.10 -32.76
CA GLU A 578 -29.36 -10.71 -31.35
C GLU A 578 -30.75 -10.39 -30.78
N ILE A 579 -31.63 -9.75 -31.55
CA ILE A 579 -33.04 -9.52 -31.16
C ILE A 579 -33.76 -10.84 -30.90
N VAL A 580 -33.60 -11.84 -31.78
CA VAL A 580 -34.19 -13.18 -31.61
C VAL A 580 -33.58 -13.93 -30.42
N ALA A 581 -32.31 -13.67 -30.11
CA ALA A 581 -31.63 -14.31 -28.98
C ALA A 581 -32.05 -13.76 -27.61
N MET A 582 -32.66 -12.58 -27.56
CA MET A 582 -33.13 -11.99 -26.32
C MET A 582 -34.26 -12.83 -25.70
N SER A 583 -34.28 -12.90 -24.38
CA SER A 583 -35.37 -13.51 -23.62
C SER A 583 -36.55 -12.56 -23.46
N THR A 584 -37.74 -13.12 -23.26
CA THR A 584 -38.96 -12.37 -22.94
C THR A 584 -38.80 -11.46 -21.70
N ALA A 585 -38.00 -11.86 -20.71
CA ALA A 585 -37.71 -11.03 -19.53
C ALA A 585 -36.86 -9.78 -19.87
N GLN A 586 -36.00 -9.85 -20.88
CA GLN A 586 -35.23 -8.72 -21.37
C GLN A 586 -36.13 -7.76 -22.19
N PHE A 587 -37.02 -8.29 -23.04
CA PHE A 587 -38.04 -7.48 -23.73
C PHE A 587 -38.96 -6.75 -22.76
N ALA A 588 -39.41 -7.42 -21.70
CA ALA A 588 -40.22 -6.80 -20.64
C ALA A 588 -39.50 -5.65 -19.91
N ALA A 589 -38.17 -5.61 -19.96
CA ALA A 589 -37.36 -4.58 -19.33
C ALA A 589 -36.99 -3.41 -20.25
N LEU A 590 -37.30 -3.50 -21.56
CA LEU A 590 -37.06 -2.40 -22.49
C LEU A 590 -37.87 -1.16 -22.09
N THR A 591 -37.22 -0.01 -22.16
CA THR A 591 -37.87 1.29 -21.97
C THR A 591 -38.54 1.77 -23.25
N SER A 592 -39.44 2.75 -23.14
CA SER A 592 -40.01 3.44 -24.31
C SER A 592 -38.95 4.09 -25.20
N VAL A 593 -37.89 4.65 -24.60
CA VAL A 593 -36.77 5.24 -25.36
C VAL A 593 -36.00 4.19 -26.15
N GLN A 594 -35.80 3.00 -25.60
CA GLN A 594 -35.11 1.90 -26.27
C GLN A 594 -35.97 1.23 -27.35
N ALA A 595 -37.28 1.08 -27.11
CA ALA A 595 -38.19 0.53 -28.11
C ALA A 595 -38.38 1.46 -29.31
N ALA A 596 -38.44 2.78 -29.09
CA ALA A 596 -38.61 3.78 -30.15
C ALA A 596 -37.50 3.76 -31.22
N VAL A 597 -36.28 3.35 -30.85
CA VAL A 597 -35.12 3.33 -31.74
C VAL A 597 -34.90 2.00 -32.46
N LEU A 598 -35.74 0.99 -32.20
CA LEU A 598 -35.70 -0.26 -32.96
C LEU A 598 -36.10 0.02 -34.40
N ASP A 599 -35.37 -0.49 -35.38
CA ASP A 599 -35.77 -0.38 -36.77
C ASP A 599 -36.85 -1.41 -37.15
N ALA A 600 -37.41 -1.24 -38.35
CA ALA A 600 -38.46 -2.12 -38.85
C ALA A 600 -37.98 -3.58 -39.01
N THR A 601 -36.71 -3.81 -39.33
CA THR A 601 -36.18 -5.17 -39.48
C THR A 601 -36.03 -5.88 -38.14
N GLN A 602 -35.59 -5.16 -37.11
CA GLN A 602 -35.51 -5.65 -35.73
C GLN A 602 -36.91 -5.99 -35.20
N VAL A 603 -37.90 -5.11 -35.38
CA VAL A 603 -39.28 -5.37 -34.93
C VAL A 603 -39.92 -6.54 -35.68
N ALA A 604 -39.69 -6.66 -37.00
CA ALA A 604 -40.17 -7.78 -37.78
C ALA A 604 -39.56 -9.12 -37.35
N ALA A 605 -38.32 -9.12 -36.86
CA ALA A 605 -37.63 -10.32 -36.38
C ALA A 605 -38.14 -10.82 -35.01
N MET A 606 -38.85 -9.99 -34.24
CA MET A 606 -39.32 -10.36 -32.89
C MET A 606 -40.28 -11.54 -32.91
N GLU A 607 -40.11 -12.49 -31.99
CA GLU A 607 -41.03 -13.60 -31.86
C GLU A 607 -42.34 -13.16 -31.20
N THR A 608 -43.42 -13.92 -31.39
CA THR A 608 -44.73 -13.55 -30.80
C THR A 608 -44.72 -13.49 -29.27
N GLN A 609 -43.84 -14.26 -28.62
CA GLN A 609 -43.72 -14.23 -27.16
C GLN A 609 -43.02 -12.96 -26.69
N ASP A 610 -42.03 -12.50 -27.44
CA ASP A 610 -41.28 -11.27 -27.17
C ASP A 610 -42.12 -10.03 -27.37
N LEU A 611 -42.88 -9.98 -28.48
CA LEU A 611 -43.84 -8.91 -28.72
C LEU A 611 -44.85 -8.82 -27.57
N ARG A 612 -45.36 -9.94 -27.06
CA ARG A 612 -46.26 -9.95 -25.90
C ARG A 612 -45.59 -9.54 -24.60
N ALA A 613 -44.28 -9.75 -24.48
CA ALA A 613 -43.52 -9.41 -23.29
C ALA A 613 -43.19 -7.91 -23.21
N LEU A 614 -43.19 -7.18 -24.35
CA LEU A 614 -43.02 -5.73 -24.35
C LEU A 614 -44.08 -5.05 -23.46
N GLY A 615 -43.60 -4.24 -22.52
CA GLY A 615 -44.48 -3.39 -21.71
C GLY A 615 -45.27 -2.41 -22.58
N THR A 616 -46.47 -2.05 -22.15
CA THR A 616 -47.39 -1.19 -22.94
C THR A 616 -46.77 0.16 -23.31
N ALA A 617 -45.99 0.78 -22.41
CA ALA A 617 -45.28 2.03 -22.71
C ALA A 617 -44.17 1.86 -23.75
N ALA A 618 -43.48 0.71 -23.75
CA ALA A 618 -42.46 0.38 -24.75
C ALA A 618 -43.11 0.09 -26.10
N PHE A 619 -44.21 -0.67 -26.11
CA PHE A 619 -44.99 -0.97 -27.30
C PHE A 619 -45.59 0.30 -27.92
N HIS A 620 -46.16 1.20 -27.11
CA HIS A 620 -46.66 2.50 -27.57
C HIS A 620 -45.57 3.37 -28.22
N ALA A 621 -44.31 3.18 -27.85
CA ALA A 621 -43.20 3.94 -28.43
C ALA A 621 -42.81 3.48 -29.85
N LEU A 622 -43.33 2.34 -30.33
CA LEU A 622 -43.13 1.87 -31.70
C LEU A 622 -43.92 2.76 -32.67
N GLY A 623 -43.26 3.43 -33.61
CA GLY A 623 -43.90 4.20 -34.66
C GLY A 623 -44.67 3.35 -35.68
N SER A 624 -45.44 4.02 -36.53
CA SER A 624 -46.29 3.36 -37.53
C SER A 624 -45.50 2.49 -38.52
N ASP A 625 -44.26 2.86 -38.86
CA ASP A 625 -43.39 2.05 -39.73
C ASP A 625 -43.00 0.71 -39.06
N GLN A 626 -42.71 0.73 -37.75
CA GLN A 626 -42.37 -0.47 -36.98
C GLN A 626 -43.59 -1.37 -36.77
N LEU A 627 -44.79 -0.79 -36.58
CA LEU A 627 -46.03 -1.57 -36.48
C LEU A 627 -46.44 -2.14 -37.85
N GLY A 628 -46.20 -1.39 -38.92
CA GLY A 628 -46.55 -1.75 -40.30
C GLY A 628 -45.85 -3.01 -40.82
N VAL A 629 -44.69 -3.37 -40.26
CA VAL A 629 -43.93 -4.57 -40.66
C VAL A 629 -44.28 -5.83 -39.87
N LEU A 630 -45.11 -5.74 -38.83
CA LEU A 630 -45.58 -6.92 -38.12
C LEU A 630 -46.38 -7.82 -39.07
N SER A 631 -46.10 -9.12 -39.07
CA SER A 631 -46.96 -10.08 -39.76
C SER A 631 -48.35 -10.12 -39.10
N THR A 632 -49.37 -10.57 -39.83
CA THR A 632 -50.72 -10.76 -39.26
C THR A 632 -50.71 -11.74 -38.09
N HIS A 633 -49.82 -12.75 -38.10
CA HIS A 633 -49.65 -13.66 -36.96
C HIS A 633 -49.03 -12.97 -35.74
N GLN A 634 -48.02 -12.11 -35.93
CA GLN A 634 -47.42 -11.31 -34.85
C GLN A 634 -48.43 -10.31 -34.28
N PHE A 635 -49.21 -9.64 -35.13
CA PHE A 635 -50.22 -8.68 -34.73
C PHE A 635 -51.37 -9.33 -33.95
N ALA A 636 -51.87 -10.48 -34.43
CA ALA A 636 -52.89 -11.26 -33.72
C ALA A 636 -52.41 -11.78 -32.34
N ALA A 637 -51.10 -11.93 -32.15
CA ALA A 637 -50.53 -12.38 -30.88
C ALA A 637 -50.46 -11.29 -29.81
N LEU A 638 -50.67 -10.00 -30.15
CA LEU A 638 -50.61 -8.89 -29.20
C LEU A 638 -51.60 -9.07 -28.04
N THR A 639 -51.27 -8.54 -26.88
CA THR A 639 -52.21 -8.54 -25.75
C THR A 639 -53.26 -7.45 -25.92
N THR A 640 -54.43 -7.61 -25.30
CA THR A 640 -55.47 -6.56 -25.30
C THR A 640 -54.97 -5.25 -24.68
N ALA A 641 -54.10 -5.33 -23.67
CA ALA A 641 -53.46 -4.15 -23.07
C ALA A 641 -52.53 -3.41 -24.04
N GLN A 642 -51.85 -4.14 -24.94
CA GLN A 642 -51.01 -3.53 -25.98
C GLN A 642 -51.85 -2.87 -27.08
N ILE A 643 -53.00 -3.45 -27.43
CA ILE A 643 -53.96 -2.83 -28.36
C ILE A 643 -54.52 -1.54 -27.78
N VAL A 644 -54.94 -1.54 -26.51
CA VAL A 644 -55.39 -0.33 -25.79
C VAL A 644 -54.28 0.72 -25.67
N ALA A 645 -53.02 0.29 -25.64
CA ALA A 645 -51.89 1.21 -25.55
C ALA A 645 -51.53 1.87 -26.89
N LEU A 646 -52.13 1.49 -28.01
CA LEU A 646 -51.90 2.16 -29.29
C LEU A 646 -52.50 3.56 -29.26
N GLY A 647 -51.76 4.55 -29.76
CA GLY A 647 -52.28 5.88 -30.02
C GLY A 647 -53.06 5.94 -31.34
N THR A 648 -53.92 6.95 -31.46
CA THR A 648 -54.77 7.15 -32.64
C THR A 648 -53.97 7.24 -33.95
N ASP A 649 -52.77 7.81 -33.92
CA ASP A 649 -51.89 7.91 -35.10
C ASP A 649 -51.29 6.55 -35.51
N GLN A 650 -51.00 5.69 -34.53
CA GLN A 650 -50.53 4.32 -34.77
C GLN A 650 -51.66 3.48 -35.38
N ILE A 651 -52.89 3.61 -34.84
CA ILE A 651 -54.09 2.95 -35.37
C ILE A 651 -54.37 3.39 -36.81
N ALA A 652 -54.33 4.70 -37.09
CA ALA A 652 -54.51 5.24 -38.43
C ALA A 652 -53.43 4.75 -39.42
N GLY A 653 -52.25 4.37 -38.92
CA GLY A 653 -51.15 3.80 -39.71
C GLY A 653 -51.23 2.29 -39.96
N LEU A 654 -52.15 1.56 -39.32
CA LEU A 654 -52.27 0.11 -39.50
C LEU A 654 -52.75 -0.26 -40.91
N SER A 655 -52.28 -1.38 -41.44
CA SER A 655 -52.81 -1.93 -42.69
C SER A 655 -54.20 -2.54 -42.48
N THR A 656 -54.99 -2.67 -43.56
CA THR A 656 -56.26 -3.42 -43.51
C THR A 656 -56.06 -4.87 -43.09
N ASP A 657 -54.91 -5.47 -43.42
CA ASP A 657 -54.58 -6.83 -43.02
C ASP A 657 -54.34 -6.94 -41.51
N HIS A 658 -53.77 -5.91 -40.88
CA HIS A 658 -53.64 -5.85 -39.42
C HIS A 658 -54.99 -5.72 -38.72
N ILE A 659 -55.90 -4.90 -39.26
CA ILE A 659 -57.26 -4.76 -38.72
C ILE A 659 -58.01 -6.09 -38.84
N ALA A 660 -57.95 -6.75 -39.99
CA ALA A 660 -58.59 -8.06 -40.21
C ALA A 660 -57.96 -9.18 -39.36
N ALA A 661 -56.71 -9.02 -38.93
CA ALA A 661 -56.00 -9.98 -38.08
C ALA A 661 -56.29 -9.80 -36.58
N LEU A 662 -57.03 -8.77 -36.18
CA LEU A 662 -57.45 -8.61 -34.79
C LEU A 662 -58.26 -9.83 -34.34
N THR A 663 -57.98 -10.30 -33.14
CA THR A 663 -58.83 -11.28 -32.47
C THR A 663 -60.06 -10.59 -31.88
N THR A 664 -61.14 -11.33 -31.70
CA THR A 664 -62.38 -10.84 -31.08
C THR A 664 -62.15 -10.16 -29.72
N ALA A 665 -61.21 -10.67 -28.92
CA ALA A 665 -60.87 -10.03 -27.64
C ALA A 665 -60.14 -8.69 -27.82
N GLN A 666 -59.26 -8.58 -28.83
CA GLN A 666 -58.57 -7.34 -29.16
C GLN A 666 -59.52 -6.31 -29.77
N THR A 667 -60.46 -6.72 -30.64
CA THR A 667 -61.46 -5.82 -31.21
C THR A 667 -62.37 -5.22 -30.14
N VAL A 668 -62.80 -6.02 -29.16
CA VAL A 668 -63.57 -5.52 -28.01
C VAL A 668 -62.74 -4.59 -27.12
N ALA A 669 -61.41 -4.70 -27.14
CA ALA A 669 -60.52 -3.84 -26.36
C ALA A 669 -60.25 -2.47 -27.03
N LEU A 670 -60.56 -2.29 -28.32
CA LEU A 670 -60.35 -1.02 -29.02
C LEU A 670 -61.13 0.13 -28.35
N GLU A 671 -60.45 1.26 -28.13
CA GLU A 671 -61.10 2.45 -27.61
C GLU A 671 -61.92 3.14 -28.71
N THR A 672 -62.98 3.86 -28.32
CA THR A 672 -63.84 4.56 -29.28
C THR A 672 -63.09 5.67 -30.02
N ALA A 673 -62.08 6.27 -29.39
CA ALA A 673 -61.21 7.25 -30.03
C ALA A 673 -60.38 6.62 -31.17
N ASP A 674 -59.85 5.42 -30.96
CA ASP A 674 -59.09 4.67 -31.95
C ASP A 674 -59.95 4.27 -33.14
N ILE A 675 -61.15 3.74 -32.87
CA ILE A 675 -62.11 3.37 -33.92
C ILE A 675 -62.51 4.59 -34.76
N ALA A 676 -62.69 5.76 -34.12
CA ALA A 676 -63.00 7.00 -34.82
C ALA A 676 -61.82 7.56 -35.64
N ALA A 677 -60.58 7.18 -35.30
CA ALA A 677 -59.36 7.55 -36.02
C ALA A 677 -59.09 6.66 -37.26
N MET A 678 -59.68 5.47 -37.33
CA MET A 678 -59.54 4.56 -38.48
C MET A 678 -60.06 5.20 -39.77
N SER A 679 -59.42 4.87 -40.90
CA SER A 679 -59.91 5.21 -42.24
C SER A 679 -61.12 4.35 -42.63
N LEU A 680 -61.86 4.77 -43.67
CA LEU A 680 -62.99 3.98 -44.20
C LEU A 680 -62.54 2.58 -44.66
N GLN A 681 -61.34 2.45 -45.22
CA GLN A 681 -60.80 1.16 -45.65
C GLN A 681 -60.48 0.26 -44.46
N GLN A 682 -59.93 0.82 -43.39
CA GLN A 682 -59.69 0.08 -42.15
C GLN A 682 -61.01 -0.34 -41.49
N VAL A 683 -62.02 0.53 -41.44
CA VAL A 683 -63.36 0.17 -40.92
C VAL A 683 -64.00 -0.96 -41.74
N ALA A 684 -63.86 -0.93 -43.07
CA ALA A 684 -64.35 -2.00 -43.95
C ALA A 684 -63.59 -3.32 -43.79
N ALA A 685 -62.38 -3.30 -43.22
CA ALA A 685 -61.56 -4.49 -42.96
C ALA A 685 -61.88 -5.17 -41.61
N ILE A 686 -62.72 -4.56 -40.76
CA ILE A 686 -63.20 -5.21 -39.52
C ILE A 686 -64.07 -6.41 -39.93
N THR A 687 -63.77 -7.58 -39.34
CA THR A 687 -64.47 -8.81 -39.72
C THR A 687 -65.95 -8.78 -39.30
N PRO A 688 -66.84 -9.42 -40.06
CA PRO A 688 -68.21 -9.72 -39.68
C PRO A 688 -68.41 -10.18 -38.24
N GLU A 689 -67.58 -11.13 -37.80
CA GLU A 689 -67.62 -11.74 -36.48
C GLU A 689 -67.28 -10.71 -35.39
N ASP A 690 -66.29 -9.86 -35.65
CA ASP A 690 -65.86 -8.84 -34.70
C ASP A 690 -66.85 -7.68 -34.58
N LEU A 691 -67.46 -7.25 -35.69
CA LEU A 691 -68.57 -6.29 -35.67
C LEU A 691 -69.74 -6.78 -34.79
N GLY A 692 -70.00 -8.09 -34.78
CA GLY A 692 -71.07 -8.70 -34.00
C GLY A 692 -70.88 -8.61 -32.48
N VAL A 693 -69.64 -8.50 -32.00
CA VAL A 693 -69.30 -8.48 -30.56
C VAL A 693 -69.00 -7.08 -30.01
N MET A 694 -68.86 -6.08 -30.87
CA MET A 694 -68.57 -4.70 -30.45
C MET A 694 -69.70 -4.12 -29.59
N THR A 695 -69.32 -3.28 -28.62
CA THR A 695 -70.28 -2.55 -27.79
C THR A 695 -71.01 -1.48 -28.61
N GLY A 696 -72.18 -1.03 -28.12
CA GLY A 696 -72.93 0.06 -28.78
C GLY A 696 -72.11 1.34 -28.95
N ALA A 697 -71.24 1.65 -27.98
CA ALA A 697 -70.33 2.80 -28.06
C ALA A 697 -69.27 2.63 -29.16
N GLN A 698 -68.68 1.44 -29.30
CA GLN A 698 -67.72 1.12 -30.35
C GLN A 698 -68.35 1.16 -31.75
N ILE A 699 -69.56 0.59 -31.90
CA ILE A 699 -70.34 0.69 -33.15
C ILE A 699 -70.70 2.16 -33.48
N SER A 700 -71.05 2.94 -32.46
CA SER A 700 -71.32 4.38 -32.64
C SER A 700 -70.07 5.14 -33.10
N ALA A 701 -68.87 4.71 -32.71
CA ALA A 701 -67.61 5.34 -33.10
C ALA A 701 -67.18 5.04 -34.56
N LEU A 702 -67.74 4.02 -35.20
CA LEU A 702 -67.44 3.69 -36.61
C LEU A 702 -67.70 4.89 -37.53
N LEU A 703 -66.75 5.22 -38.41
CA LEU A 703 -66.88 6.32 -39.38
C LEU A 703 -67.93 6.09 -40.46
N SER A 704 -68.42 4.87 -40.62
CA SER A 704 -69.50 4.56 -41.54
C SER A 704 -70.36 3.43 -40.99
N VAL A 705 -71.65 3.45 -41.33
CA VAL A 705 -72.65 2.49 -40.86
C VAL A 705 -73.57 2.12 -42.01
N THR A 706 -74.01 0.86 -42.05
CA THR A 706 -74.76 0.34 -43.19
C THR A 706 -76.26 0.26 -42.96
N PRO A 707 -77.01 0.55 -44.03
CA PRO A 707 -78.13 -0.30 -44.41
C PRO A 707 -78.18 -0.64 -45.92
N ILE A 708 -79.06 -1.58 -46.29
CA ILE A 708 -79.42 -1.93 -47.66
C ILE A 708 -80.24 -0.80 -48.31
N VAL A 709 -79.78 -0.36 -49.47
CA VAL A 709 -80.41 0.64 -50.34
C VAL A 709 -80.77 -0.01 -51.68
N LEU A 710 -81.96 0.32 -52.19
CA LEU A 710 -82.48 -0.12 -53.48
C LEU A 710 -82.56 1.07 -54.45
N ASP A 711 -82.17 0.84 -55.70
CA ASP A 711 -82.45 1.74 -56.82
C ASP A 711 -83.86 1.48 -57.37
N LEU A 712 -84.79 2.40 -57.14
CA LEU A 712 -86.16 2.28 -57.65
C LEU A 712 -86.32 2.92 -59.04
N ALA A 713 -85.47 3.87 -59.41
CA ALA A 713 -85.58 4.64 -60.65
C ALA A 713 -84.84 4.01 -61.84
N GLY A 714 -83.95 3.04 -61.58
CA GLY A 714 -83.12 2.38 -62.60
C GLY A 714 -81.93 3.23 -63.05
N THR A 715 -81.55 4.25 -62.27
CA THR A 715 -80.46 5.20 -62.57
C THR A 715 -79.16 4.89 -61.82
N GLY A 716 -79.18 3.86 -60.97
CA GLY A 716 -78.16 3.56 -59.98
C GLY A 716 -78.49 4.14 -58.60
N ILE A 717 -77.82 3.62 -57.57
CA ILE A 717 -77.95 4.14 -56.20
C ILE A 717 -77.24 5.49 -56.08
N HIS A 718 -77.96 6.48 -55.60
CA HIS A 718 -77.45 7.83 -55.34
C HIS A 718 -77.63 8.20 -53.88
N THR A 719 -76.67 8.91 -53.34
CA THR A 719 -76.57 9.25 -51.92
C THR A 719 -76.22 10.73 -51.73
N THR A 720 -76.52 11.27 -50.54
CA THR A 720 -76.09 12.60 -50.12
C THR A 720 -74.91 12.49 -49.15
N ALA A 721 -74.01 13.47 -49.18
CA ALA A 721 -72.90 13.55 -48.22
C ALA A 721 -73.42 13.76 -46.79
N ALA A 722 -72.71 13.28 -45.77
CA ALA A 722 -73.12 13.42 -44.38
C ALA A 722 -73.45 14.86 -43.94
N ALA A 723 -72.71 15.85 -44.46
CA ALA A 723 -72.97 17.27 -44.19
C ALA A 723 -74.32 17.78 -44.74
N GLN A 724 -74.97 17.04 -45.65
CA GLN A 724 -76.30 17.28 -46.20
C GLN A 724 -77.23 16.08 -45.99
N GLY A 725 -76.86 15.17 -45.09
CA GLY A 725 -77.66 14.02 -44.73
C GLY A 725 -78.50 14.30 -43.49
N VAL A 726 -79.08 13.24 -42.95
CA VAL A 726 -80.02 13.29 -41.83
C VAL A 726 -79.37 12.76 -40.55
N SER A 727 -79.97 13.09 -39.40
CA SER A 727 -79.57 12.53 -38.11
C SER A 727 -80.46 11.33 -37.77
N PHE A 728 -79.93 10.12 -37.93
CA PHE A 728 -80.65 8.88 -37.70
C PHE A 728 -79.75 7.85 -36.99
N ASP A 729 -80.33 6.96 -36.18
CA ASP A 729 -79.58 5.89 -35.50
C ASP A 729 -79.53 4.63 -36.38
N LEU A 730 -78.82 4.71 -37.51
CA LEU A 730 -78.67 3.60 -38.47
C LEU A 730 -78.08 2.32 -37.86
N ALA A 731 -77.40 2.43 -36.71
CA ALA A 731 -76.78 1.30 -36.05
C ALA A 731 -77.60 0.78 -34.85
N ALA A 732 -78.75 1.36 -34.53
CA ALA A 732 -79.57 1.00 -33.37
C ALA A 732 -78.75 0.92 -32.07
N THR A 733 -77.99 1.98 -31.80
CA THR A 733 -77.14 2.13 -30.61
C THR A 733 -77.82 2.91 -29.49
N GLY A 734 -78.98 3.50 -29.75
CA GLY A 734 -79.68 4.46 -28.90
C GLY A 734 -79.21 5.90 -29.09
N SER A 735 -78.41 6.20 -30.13
CA SER A 735 -77.86 7.52 -30.40
C SER A 735 -77.82 7.81 -31.89
N ALA A 736 -78.59 8.81 -32.33
CA ALA A 736 -78.59 9.25 -33.71
C ALA A 736 -77.28 9.98 -34.05
N ALA A 737 -76.70 9.64 -35.20
CA ALA A 737 -75.55 10.34 -35.76
C ALA A 737 -75.95 10.98 -37.09
N ARG A 738 -75.30 12.11 -37.43
CA ARG A 738 -75.47 12.71 -38.75
C ARG A 738 -74.70 11.89 -39.76
N THR A 739 -75.41 11.24 -40.67
CA THR A 739 -74.82 10.34 -41.67
C THR A 739 -75.14 10.82 -43.07
N GLY A 740 -74.43 10.32 -44.08
CA GLY A 740 -74.94 10.37 -45.44
C GLY A 740 -76.31 9.69 -45.51
N TRP A 741 -77.07 9.99 -46.55
CA TRP A 741 -78.43 9.48 -46.69
C TRP A 741 -78.73 9.09 -48.13
N ILE A 742 -79.86 8.44 -48.36
CA ILE A 742 -80.36 8.18 -49.71
C ILE A 742 -80.72 9.50 -50.41
N ALA A 743 -80.53 9.56 -51.73
CA ALA A 743 -81.00 10.65 -52.59
C ALA A 743 -82.29 10.25 -53.34
N GLU A 744 -82.89 11.21 -54.06
CA GLU A 744 -84.10 10.97 -54.85
C GLU A 744 -83.92 9.78 -55.83
N GLY A 745 -84.90 8.88 -55.86
CA GLY A 745 -84.87 7.66 -56.70
C GLY A 745 -84.29 6.41 -56.03
N SER A 746 -83.67 6.56 -54.85
CA SER A 746 -83.22 5.44 -54.00
C SER A 746 -84.15 5.25 -52.80
N ALA A 747 -84.16 4.05 -52.21
CA ALA A 747 -84.98 3.72 -51.05
C ALA A 747 -84.24 2.80 -50.07
N LEU A 748 -84.54 2.91 -48.77
CA LEU A 748 -83.99 2.03 -47.74
C LEU A 748 -84.86 0.77 -47.61
N LEU A 749 -84.23 -0.41 -47.49
CA LEU A 749 -84.97 -1.64 -47.19
C LEU A 749 -85.25 -1.75 -45.69
N ALA A 750 -86.52 -1.97 -45.35
CA ALA A 750 -86.99 -2.00 -43.98
C ALA A 750 -87.88 -3.20 -43.68
N LEU A 751 -87.92 -3.58 -42.41
CA LEU A 751 -88.88 -4.50 -41.83
C LEU A 751 -89.31 -3.89 -40.50
N ASP A 752 -90.57 -3.48 -40.44
CA ASP A 752 -91.21 -3.02 -39.20
C ASP A 752 -91.34 -4.21 -38.25
N ARG A 753 -90.37 -4.32 -37.33
CA ARG A 753 -90.22 -5.47 -36.43
C ARG A 753 -91.03 -5.29 -35.16
N ASN A 754 -91.31 -4.05 -34.76
CA ASN A 754 -92.07 -3.75 -33.55
C ASN A 754 -93.59 -3.57 -33.84
N HIS A 755 -93.97 -3.53 -35.11
CA HIS A 755 -95.32 -3.37 -35.64
C HIS A 755 -95.99 -2.04 -35.26
N ASP A 756 -95.22 -0.95 -35.15
CA ASP A 756 -95.74 0.39 -34.88
C ASP A 756 -96.04 1.22 -36.14
N GLY A 757 -95.68 0.70 -37.31
CA GLY A 757 -95.94 1.32 -38.60
C GLY A 757 -94.93 2.40 -39.02
N ALA A 758 -93.81 2.56 -38.30
CA ALA A 758 -92.72 3.47 -38.63
C ALA A 758 -91.37 2.73 -38.63
N VAL A 759 -90.34 3.34 -39.24
CA VAL A 759 -88.95 2.91 -39.09
C VAL A 759 -88.28 3.88 -38.14
N ASN A 760 -88.04 3.43 -36.91
CA ASN A 760 -87.62 4.31 -35.82
C ASN A 760 -86.09 4.41 -35.70
N ASP A 761 -85.39 3.32 -35.97
CA ASP A 761 -83.94 3.22 -35.94
C ASP A 761 -83.45 2.10 -36.87
N GLY A 762 -82.14 1.89 -36.91
CA GLY A 762 -81.49 0.89 -37.74
C GLY A 762 -81.84 -0.57 -37.42
N SER A 763 -82.51 -0.86 -36.30
CA SER A 763 -82.94 -2.23 -35.96
C SER A 763 -84.09 -2.69 -36.85
N GLU A 764 -84.76 -1.75 -37.53
CA GLU A 764 -85.84 -1.97 -38.48
C GLU A 764 -85.37 -1.84 -39.93
N LEU A 765 -84.13 -1.40 -40.14
CA LEU A 765 -83.43 -1.48 -41.42
C LEU A 765 -82.64 -2.80 -41.53
N PHE A 766 -82.16 -3.12 -42.73
CA PHE A 766 -81.25 -4.24 -42.96
C PHE A 766 -79.82 -3.74 -43.05
N GLY A 767 -79.00 -4.03 -42.05
CA GLY A 767 -77.63 -3.53 -41.93
C GLY A 767 -77.02 -3.94 -40.60
N ILE A 768 -75.93 -3.29 -40.20
CA ILE A 768 -75.30 -3.56 -38.88
C ILE A 768 -76.18 -3.22 -37.67
N GLY A 769 -77.24 -2.42 -37.88
CA GLY A 769 -78.27 -2.15 -36.88
C GLY A 769 -79.17 -3.34 -36.58
N THR A 770 -79.27 -4.30 -37.50
CA THR A 770 -80.15 -5.47 -37.36
C THR A 770 -79.59 -6.45 -36.32
N ARG A 771 -80.47 -6.98 -35.46
CA ARG A 771 -80.15 -8.10 -34.56
C ARG A 771 -80.59 -9.42 -35.17
N LEU A 772 -79.70 -10.40 -35.15
CA LEU A 772 -79.98 -11.78 -35.57
C LEU A 772 -80.66 -12.56 -34.43
N ALA A 773 -81.15 -13.76 -34.75
CA ALA A 773 -81.92 -14.60 -33.81
C ALA A 773 -81.11 -15.05 -32.58
N ASP A 774 -79.79 -15.09 -32.69
CA ASP A 774 -78.85 -15.39 -31.59
C ASP A 774 -78.56 -14.16 -30.70
N GLY A 775 -79.13 -13.00 -31.02
CA GLY A 775 -78.96 -11.74 -30.29
C GLY A 775 -77.74 -10.91 -30.70
N THR A 776 -76.88 -11.45 -31.58
CA THR A 776 -75.73 -10.72 -32.14
C THR A 776 -76.19 -9.72 -33.21
N ARG A 777 -75.34 -8.76 -33.57
CA ARG A 777 -75.61 -7.85 -34.68
C ARG A 777 -75.29 -8.55 -35.99
N ALA A 778 -76.08 -8.26 -37.02
CA ALA A 778 -75.74 -8.70 -38.37
C ALA A 778 -74.44 -8.02 -38.83
N ALA A 779 -73.59 -8.78 -39.50
CA ALA A 779 -72.31 -8.29 -40.00
C ALA A 779 -72.44 -7.25 -41.12
N ASN A 780 -73.48 -7.38 -41.93
CA ASN A 780 -73.80 -6.51 -43.06
C ASN A 780 -75.28 -6.71 -43.42
N GLY A 781 -75.79 -5.87 -44.31
CA GLY A 781 -77.20 -5.86 -44.71
C GLY A 781 -77.67 -7.15 -45.40
N TYR A 782 -76.80 -7.83 -46.16
CA TYR A 782 -77.14 -9.11 -46.79
C TYR A 782 -77.18 -10.26 -45.78
N ALA A 783 -76.27 -10.27 -44.81
CA ALA A 783 -76.31 -11.19 -43.67
C ALA A 783 -77.56 -10.97 -42.80
N ALA A 784 -78.05 -9.74 -42.72
CA ALA A 784 -79.32 -9.43 -42.06
C ALA A 784 -80.54 -9.97 -42.84
N LEU A 785 -80.44 -10.10 -44.17
CA LEU A 785 -81.49 -10.61 -45.04
C LEU A 785 -81.48 -12.13 -45.18
N ALA A 786 -80.32 -12.77 -45.14
CA ALA A 786 -80.16 -14.20 -45.36
C ALA A 786 -81.09 -15.10 -44.52
N PRO A 787 -81.42 -14.80 -43.25
CA PRO A 787 -82.38 -15.60 -42.48
C PRO A 787 -83.81 -15.59 -43.03
N LEU A 788 -84.15 -14.63 -43.90
CA LEU A 788 -85.47 -14.51 -44.51
C LEU A 788 -85.64 -15.38 -45.77
N ASP A 789 -84.54 -15.89 -46.33
CA ASP A 789 -84.53 -16.86 -47.42
C ASP A 789 -84.88 -18.25 -46.86
N GLY A 790 -86.17 -18.56 -46.88
CA GLY A 790 -86.70 -19.78 -46.27
C GLY A 790 -86.53 -21.02 -47.14
N ASN A 791 -86.37 -20.84 -48.45
CA ASN A 791 -86.19 -21.93 -49.41
C ASN A 791 -84.72 -22.14 -49.82
N HIS A 792 -83.82 -21.26 -49.38
CA HIS A 792 -82.38 -21.26 -49.61
C HIS A 792 -81.99 -21.19 -51.10
N ASP A 793 -82.78 -20.49 -51.91
CA ASP A 793 -82.47 -20.29 -53.34
C ASP A 793 -81.59 -19.06 -53.61
N GLY A 794 -81.25 -18.30 -52.56
CA GLY A 794 -80.42 -17.10 -52.62
C GLY A 794 -81.17 -15.85 -53.09
N LEU A 795 -82.50 -15.92 -53.20
CA LEU A 795 -83.37 -14.80 -53.53
C LEU A 795 -84.39 -14.60 -52.40
N ILE A 796 -84.69 -13.36 -52.02
CA ILE A 796 -85.90 -13.07 -51.25
C ILE A 796 -87.01 -12.73 -52.24
N SER A 797 -88.05 -13.56 -52.32
CA SER A 797 -89.15 -13.41 -53.27
C SER A 797 -90.50 -13.78 -52.66
N ALA A 798 -91.57 -13.72 -53.43
CA ALA A 798 -92.90 -14.17 -52.98
C ALA A 798 -92.96 -15.66 -52.55
N ALA A 799 -91.93 -16.46 -52.83
CA ALA A 799 -91.78 -17.81 -52.31
C ALA A 799 -91.43 -17.85 -50.81
N ASP A 800 -90.90 -16.75 -50.27
CA ASP A 800 -90.50 -16.61 -48.87
C ASP A 800 -91.61 -16.03 -48.00
N ALA A 801 -91.82 -16.62 -46.84
CA ALA A 801 -92.94 -16.28 -45.96
C ALA A 801 -92.95 -14.81 -45.52
N GLN A 802 -91.76 -14.21 -45.36
CA GLN A 802 -91.57 -12.86 -44.84
C GLN A 802 -91.43 -11.78 -45.93
N PHE A 803 -91.43 -12.15 -47.22
CA PHE A 803 -91.31 -11.17 -48.32
C PHE A 803 -92.44 -10.14 -48.33
N LYS A 804 -93.67 -10.56 -48.00
CA LYS A 804 -94.84 -9.66 -47.89
C LYS A 804 -94.74 -8.65 -46.74
N ASP A 805 -93.88 -8.93 -45.76
CA ASP A 805 -93.73 -8.11 -44.55
C ASP A 805 -92.62 -7.06 -44.73
N LEU A 806 -91.73 -7.27 -45.70
CA LEU A 806 -90.73 -6.28 -46.11
C LEU A 806 -91.39 -5.00 -46.63
N ARG A 807 -90.70 -3.88 -46.39
CA ARG A 807 -91.09 -2.54 -46.80
C ARG A 807 -89.90 -1.84 -47.45
N VAL A 808 -90.19 -0.83 -48.25
CA VAL A 808 -89.20 0.16 -48.69
C VAL A 808 -89.57 1.52 -48.12
N TRP A 809 -88.58 2.20 -47.55
CA TRP A 809 -88.73 3.56 -47.04
C TRP A 809 -88.14 4.55 -48.05
N VAL A 810 -89.03 5.34 -48.64
CA VAL A 810 -88.69 6.45 -49.54
C VAL A 810 -88.89 7.74 -48.75
N ASP A 811 -87.79 8.25 -48.18
CA ASP A 811 -87.77 9.53 -47.48
C ASP A 811 -87.84 10.68 -48.50
N ALA A 812 -89.06 11.17 -48.76
CA ALA A 812 -89.31 12.12 -49.84
C ALA A 812 -89.03 13.57 -49.41
N ASN A 813 -89.13 13.86 -48.11
CA ASN A 813 -88.90 15.18 -47.54
C ASN A 813 -87.44 15.37 -47.04
N HIS A 814 -86.65 14.29 -47.00
CA HIS A 814 -85.25 14.23 -46.57
C HIS A 814 -85.03 14.61 -45.11
N ASP A 815 -85.98 14.26 -44.22
CA ASP A 815 -85.92 14.62 -42.80
C ASP A 815 -85.53 13.46 -41.87
N GLY A 816 -85.36 12.25 -42.43
CA GLY A 816 -84.95 11.06 -41.70
C GLY A 816 -86.04 10.51 -40.76
N LYS A 817 -87.31 10.88 -40.95
CA LYS A 817 -88.45 10.33 -40.21
C LYS A 817 -89.41 9.63 -41.15
N THR A 818 -90.10 8.61 -40.67
CA THR A 818 -91.12 7.94 -41.47
C THR A 818 -92.43 8.72 -41.42
N ASP A 819 -92.75 9.44 -42.49
CA ASP A 819 -94.05 10.10 -42.64
C ASP A 819 -95.11 9.22 -43.32
N ALA A 820 -96.37 9.62 -43.22
CA ALA A 820 -97.48 8.90 -43.83
C ALA A 820 -97.34 8.84 -45.36
N GLY A 821 -97.19 7.62 -45.90
CA GLY A 821 -97.06 7.36 -47.34
C GLY A 821 -95.63 7.14 -47.85
N GLU A 822 -94.64 7.28 -46.96
CA GLU A 822 -93.22 7.07 -47.29
C GLU A 822 -92.78 5.61 -47.15
N LEU A 823 -93.44 4.86 -46.27
CA LEU A 823 -93.24 3.41 -46.12
C LEU A 823 -94.19 2.65 -47.05
N LYS A 824 -93.63 1.95 -48.04
CA LYS A 824 -94.38 1.24 -49.10
C LYS A 824 -94.09 -0.26 -49.06
N SER A 825 -95.01 -1.09 -49.55
CA SER A 825 -94.70 -2.52 -49.76
C SER A 825 -93.80 -2.71 -50.98
N LEU A 826 -93.04 -3.81 -51.04
CA LEU A 826 -92.22 -4.13 -52.21
C LEU A 826 -93.07 -4.22 -53.50
N ALA A 827 -94.29 -4.74 -53.39
CA ALA A 827 -95.22 -4.82 -54.52
C ALA A 827 -95.67 -3.43 -55.02
N ASP A 828 -95.86 -2.46 -54.13
CA ASP A 828 -96.29 -1.09 -54.50
C ASP A 828 -95.21 -0.33 -55.28
N VAL A 829 -93.94 -0.67 -55.06
CA VAL A 829 -92.80 -0.13 -55.82
C VAL A 829 -92.35 -1.06 -56.95
N GLY A 830 -93.06 -2.16 -57.19
CA GLY A 830 -92.81 -3.06 -58.31
C GLY A 830 -91.63 -4.01 -58.13
N VAL A 831 -91.13 -4.23 -56.91
CA VAL A 831 -90.05 -5.19 -56.64
C VAL A 831 -90.60 -6.61 -56.55
N VAL A 832 -89.98 -7.55 -57.27
CA VAL A 832 -90.39 -8.97 -57.35
C VAL A 832 -89.45 -9.90 -56.60
N SER A 833 -88.13 -9.65 -56.66
CA SER A 833 -87.14 -10.43 -55.92
C SER A 833 -85.90 -9.61 -55.61
N LEU A 834 -85.27 -9.91 -54.46
CA LEU A 834 -84.00 -9.35 -54.00
C LEU A 834 -82.93 -10.45 -54.10
N ASP A 835 -81.83 -10.21 -54.81
CA ASP A 835 -80.75 -11.20 -54.92
C ASP A 835 -79.75 -11.06 -53.76
N LEU A 836 -79.50 -12.15 -53.04
CA LEU A 836 -78.58 -12.18 -51.91
C LEU A 836 -77.12 -12.41 -52.32
N HIS A 837 -76.83 -12.74 -53.58
CA HIS A 837 -75.47 -12.97 -54.07
C HIS A 837 -74.72 -11.65 -54.30
N ALA A 838 -74.43 -10.95 -53.21
CA ALA A 838 -73.70 -9.70 -53.27
C ALA A 838 -72.22 -9.93 -53.62
N ILE A 839 -71.69 -9.03 -54.44
CA ILE A 839 -70.26 -8.91 -54.75
C ILE A 839 -69.71 -7.64 -54.11
N ALA A 840 -68.42 -7.64 -53.77
CA ALA A 840 -67.76 -6.45 -53.23
C ALA A 840 -67.80 -5.28 -54.23
N GLY A 841 -68.28 -4.13 -53.77
CA GLY A 841 -68.32 -2.88 -54.52
C GLY A 841 -67.26 -1.90 -54.04
N THR A 842 -66.75 -1.08 -54.96
CA THR A 842 -65.76 -0.03 -54.66
C THR A 842 -66.26 1.37 -55.02
N ALA A 843 -67.54 1.49 -55.41
CA ALA A 843 -68.11 2.76 -55.82
C ALA A 843 -68.35 3.64 -54.59
N VAL A 844 -67.80 4.85 -54.61
CA VAL A 844 -68.01 5.85 -53.56
C VAL A 844 -68.82 7.00 -54.15
N ASP A 845 -69.95 7.29 -53.54
CA ASP A 845 -70.81 8.39 -53.92
C ASP A 845 -70.95 9.36 -52.74
N HIS A 846 -70.58 10.63 -52.94
CA HIS A 846 -70.61 11.68 -51.91
C HIS A 846 -69.99 11.32 -50.54
N GLY A 847 -69.01 10.41 -50.53
CA GLY A 847 -68.33 9.93 -49.32
C GLY A 847 -68.91 8.65 -48.72
N ASN A 848 -70.02 8.14 -49.26
CA ASN A 848 -70.64 6.88 -48.87
C ASN A 848 -70.16 5.75 -49.78
N LEU A 849 -69.80 4.60 -49.23
CA LEU A 849 -69.29 3.45 -49.99
C LEU A 849 -70.41 2.45 -50.27
N LEU A 850 -70.63 2.11 -51.53
CA LEU A 850 -71.47 0.98 -51.95
C LEU A 850 -70.60 -0.28 -51.87
N GLY A 851 -70.52 -0.89 -50.68
CA GLY A 851 -69.50 -1.89 -50.39
C GLY A 851 -69.89 -3.33 -50.74
N LEU A 852 -71.18 -3.65 -50.79
CA LEU A 852 -71.70 -4.93 -51.27
C LEU A 852 -72.84 -4.63 -52.21
N VAL A 853 -72.75 -5.10 -53.45
CA VAL A 853 -73.71 -4.80 -54.51
C VAL A 853 -74.28 -6.08 -55.06
N SER A 854 -75.60 -6.10 -55.22
CA SER A 854 -76.37 -7.16 -55.86
C SER A 854 -77.47 -6.52 -56.73
N ASN A 855 -78.41 -7.33 -57.20
CA ASN A 855 -79.50 -6.88 -58.06
C ASN A 855 -80.87 -7.04 -57.40
N VAL A 856 -81.80 -6.19 -57.80
CA VAL A 856 -83.23 -6.32 -57.51
C VAL A 856 -84.00 -6.45 -58.81
N THR A 857 -84.89 -7.43 -58.89
CA THR A 857 -85.73 -7.67 -60.07
C THR A 857 -87.04 -6.89 -59.93
N MET A 858 -87.35 -6.06 -60.92
CA MET A 858 -88.61 -5.31 -60.98
C MET A 858 -89.70 -6.08 -61.74
N SER A 859 -90.96 -5.67 -61.58
CA SER A 859 -92.16 -6.31 -62.14
C SER A 859 -92.26 -6.21 -63.67
N ASP A 860 -91.52 -5.28 -64.27
CA ASP A 860 -91.34 -5.17 -65.72
C ASP A 860 -90.21 -6.07 -66.28
N GLY A 861 -89.54 -6.82 -65.40
CA GLY A 861 -88.44 -7.73 -65.72
C GLY A 861 -87.06 -7.05 -65.78
N SER A 862 -86.98 -5.74 -65.55
CA SER A 862 -85.69 -5.03 -65.46
C SER A 862 -84.95 -5.38 -64.16
N GLN A 863 -83.62 -5.28 -64.20
CA GLN A 863 -82.74 -5.48 -63.06
C GLN A 863 -82.21 -4.12 -62.64
N HIS A 864 -82.46 -3.72 -61.40
CA HIS A 864 -81.90 -2.51 -60.82
C HIS A 864 -80.86 -2.88 -59.75
N GLN A 865 -80.10 -1.88 -59.30
CA GLN A 865 -79.07 -2.08 -58.29
C GLN A 865 -79.66 -2.17 -56.88
N MET A 866 -79.17 -3.09 -56.08
CA MET A 866 -79.32 -3.09 -54.62
C MET A 866 -77.94 -3.12 -54.01
N ALA A 867 -77.69 -2.37 -52.94
CA ALA A 867 -76.40 -2.38 -52.28
C ALA A 867 -76.52 -2.21 -50.77
N ASP A 868 -75.61 -2.84 -50.03
CA ASP A 868 -75.31 -2.43 -48.66
C ASP A 868 -74.42 -1.19 -48.73
N VAL A 869 -74.93 -0.07 -48.22
CA VAL A 869 -74.29 1.23 -48.35
C VAL A 869 -73.72 1.65 -47.00
N TRP A 870 -72.40 1.77 -46.92
CA TRP A 870 -71.68 2.35 -45.79
C TRP A 870 -71.83 3.87 -45.87
N PHE A 871 -72.90 4.39 -45.25
CA PHE A 871 -73.08 5.83 -45.10
C PHE A 871 -72.00 6.39 -44.18
N ALA A 872 -71.21 7.33 -44.69
CA ALA A 872 -70.23 8.02 -43.87
C ALA A 872 -70.93 8.86 -42.80
N LYS A 873 -70.38 8.88 -41.59
CA LYS A 873 -70.80 9.79 -40.54
C LYS A 873 -70.08 11.13 -40.69
N GLU A 874 -70.75 12.21 -40.32
CA GLU A 874 -70.09 13.51 -40.21
C GLU A 874 -69.04 13.44 -39.10
N LYS A 875 -67.77 13.71 -39.44
CA LYS A 875 -66.70 13.77 -38.45
C LYS A 875 -66.98 14.94 -37.51
N SER A 876 -67.33 14.66 -36.26
CA SER A 876 -67.38 15.71 -35.24
C SER A 876 -65.97 16.28 -35.07
N ALA A 877 -65.82 17.60 -35.14
CA ALA A 877 -64.55 18.25 -34.80
C ALA A 877 -64.19 17.83 -33.37
N ALA A 878 -62.97 17.32 -33.17
CA ALA A 878 -62.47 16.97 -31.85
C ALA A 878 -62.64 18.19 -30.92
N PRO A 879 -63.06 18.01 -29.65
CA PRO A 879 -63.06 19.11 -28.71
C PRO A 879 -61.65 19.71 -28.67
N ALA A 880 -61.56 21.04 -28.83
CA ALA A 880 -60.29 21.73 -28.73
C ALA A 880 -59.69 21.44 -27.35
N VAL A 881 -58.54 20.75 -27.33
CA VAL A 881 -57.80 20.46 -26.11
C VAL A 881 -57.54 21.79 -25.40
N GLN A 882 -58.16 21.99 -24.23
CA GLN A 882 -57.89 23.18 -23.46
C GLN A 882 -56.51 22.99 -22.81
N LEU A 883 -55.65 24.01 -22.91
CA LEU A 883 -54.30 23.99 -22.33
C LEU A 883 -54.30 23.69 -20.82
N SER A 884 -55.44 23.87 -20.15
CA SER A 884 -55.67 23.52 -18.74
C SER A 884 -55.75 22.01 -18.47
N GLU A 885 -56.18 21.18 -19.42
CA GLU A 885 -56.19 19.71 -19.26
C GLU A 885 -54.78 19.11 -19.44
N LEU A 886 -53.93 19.73 -20.25
CA LEU A 886 -52.52 19.31 -20.43
C LEU A 886 -51.65 19.56 -19.17
N LEU A 887 -52.12 20.39 -18.23
CA LEU A 887 -51.42 20.77 -17.00
C LEU A 887 -51.88 20.00 -15.75
N ALA A 888 -52.88 19.13 -15.86
CA ALA A 888 -53.31 18.26 -14.77
C ALA A 888 -52.45 16.99 -14.74
N ALA A 889 -51.36 17.02 -13.97
CA ALA A 889 -50.51 15.85 -13.75
C ALA A 889 -51.32 14.66 -13.19
N PRO A 890 -51.11 13.41 -13.65
CA PRO A 890 -51.67 12.25 -12.98
C PRO A 890 -51.04 12.10 -11.59
N ALA A 891 -51.86 11.69 -10.62
CA ALA A 891 -51.43 11.41 -9.27
C ALA A 891 -50.32 10.34 -9.28
N ALA A 892 -49.18 10.71 -8.67
CA ALA A 892 -48.00 9.87 -8.57
C ALA A 892 -48.29 8.56 -7.85
N GLU A 893 -48.11 7.44 -8.56
CA GLU A 893 -47.74 6.17 -7.96
C GLU A 893 -46.21 6.13 -7.78
N VAL A 894 -45.80 5.65 -6.62
CA VAL A 894 -44.48 5.75 -6.03
C VAL A 894 -43.45 4.92 -6.78
N LEU A 895 -42.35 5.56 -7.24
CA LEU A 895 -41.05 4.92 -7.33
C LEU A 895 -39.97 5.85 -6.78
N VAL A 896 -39.42 5.41 -5.65
CA VAL A 896 -38.23 5.94 -5.02
C VAL A 896 -37.04 5.59 -5.90
N HIS A 897 -36.37 6.58 -6.50
CA HIS A 897 -34.92 6.49 -6.70
C HIS A 897 -34.25 7.85 -6.80
N GLU A 898 -33.30 7.99 -5.89
CA GLU A 898 -32.26 8.98 -5.74
C GLU A 898 -31.19 8.82 -6.84
N ALA A 899 -30.94 9.89 -7.61
CA ALA A 899 -29.65 10.26 -8.24
C ALA A 899 -29.90 11.53 -9.09
N ALA A 900 -29.50 12.73 -8.66
CA ALA A 900 -28.15 13.29 -8.76
C ALA A 900 -27.68 13.54 -10.21
N GLN A 901 -27.71 14.80 -10.66
CA GLN A 901 -26.78 15.40 -11.63
C GLN A 901 -26.98 16.93 -11.72
N PRO A 902 -26.03 17.70 -12.28
CA PRO A 902 -24.77 18.15 -11.69
C PRO A 902 -24.81 19.66 -11.34
N ALA A 903 -24.17 20.07 -10.25
CA ALA A 903 -24.07 21.48 -9.88
C ALA A 903 -22.82 22.13 -10.49
N THR A 904 -23.05 23.04 -11.43
CA THR A 904 -22.09 24.07 -11.87
C THR A 904 -21.80 25.05 -10.73
N ALA A 905 -20.53 25.38 -10.56
CA ALA A 905 -19.98 26.25 -9.54
C ALA A 905 -20.47 27.70 -9.65
N VAL A 906 -20.92 28.29 -8.53
CA VAL A 906 -20.66 29.71 -8.18
C VAL A 906 -20.61 29.85 -6.66
N ALA A 907 -19.59 30.56 -6.17
CA ALA A 907 -19.31 30.85 -4.77
C ALA A 907 -20.33 31.82 -4.12
N SER A 908 -20.61 31.69 -2.82
CA SER A 908 -20.23 32.69 -1.79
C SER A 908 -20.90 32.46 -0.42
N ALA A 909 -20.11 32.76 0.61
CA ALA A 909 -20.44 33.34 1.91
C ALA A 909 -21.26 32.56 2.97
N ALA A 910 -20.54 32.28 4.06
CA ALA A 910 -20.97 31.87 5.38
C ALA A 910 -22.11 32.70 6.01
N SER A 911 -22.99 32.02 6.76
CA SER A 911 -23.54 32.53 8.02
C SER A 911 -24.08 31.38 8.88
N ALA A 912 -23.95 31.53 10.19
CA ALA A 912 -24.12 30.51 11.23
C ALA A 912 -25.48 30.56 11.94
N HIS A 913 -25.78 29.45 12.64
CA HIS A 913 -26.76 29.21 13.74
C HIS A 913 -28.21 28.77 13.40
N PRO A 914 -28.93 28.08 14.32
CA PRO A 914 -28.50 27.10 15.34
C PRO A 914 -29.32 25.79 15.33
N SER A 915 -28.71 24.73 15.86
CA SER A 915 -29.27 23.39 16.06
C SER A 915 -30.37 23.34 17.13
N SER A 916 -31.52 22.74 16.80
CA SER A 916 -32.65 22.52 17.71
C SER A 916 -32.41 21.38 18.72
N PRO A 917 -32.88 21.48 19.98
CA PRO A 917 -32.61 20.50 21.06
C PRO A 917 -33.28 19.13 20.91
N ALA A 918 -34.15 18.94 19.93
CA ALA A 918 -34.95 17.72 19.78
C ALA A 918 -34.19 16.53 19.17
N LEU A 919 -33.14 16.78 18.38
CA LEU A 919 -32.42 15.71 17.67
C LEU A 919 -31.38 14.98 18.56
N ASN A 920 -30.90 15.63 19.63
CA ASN A 920 -29.89 15.06 20.51
C ASN A 920 -30.47 14.14 21.59
N ALA A 921 -31.79 14.21 21.85
CA ALA A 921 -32.47 13.36 22.81
C ALA A 921 -32.78 11.95 22.24
N GLU A 922 -33.09 11.85 20.95
CA GLU A 922 -33.42 10.55 20.32
C GLU A 922 -32.16 9.72 19.99
N LEU A 923 -31.02 10.38 19.73
CA LEU A 923 -29.73 9.70 19.50
C LEU A 923 -29.20 9.01 20.77
N HIS A 924 -29.44 9.60 21.95
CA HIS A 924 -29.06 8.97 23.23
C HIS A 924 -30.02 7.85 23.66
N ARG A 925 -31.28 7.85 23.18
CA ARG A 925 -32.26 6.79 23.46
C ARG A 925 -31.95 5.52 22.67
N LEU A 926 -31.59 5.66 21.39
CA LEU A 926 -31.28 4.54 20.49
C LEU A 926 -29.93 3.86 20.81
N LEU A 927 -28.95 4.59 21.36
CA LEU A 927 -27.68 4.02 21.81
C LEU A 927 -27.79 3.23 23.13
N ALA A 928 -28.86 3.41 23.91
CA ALA A 928 -29.08 2.69 25.16
C ALA A 928 -29.88 1.37 24.99
N GLU A 929 -30.63 1.22 23.90
CA GLU A 929 -31.49 0.05 23.65
C GLU A 929 -30.81 -1.06 22.82
N GLY A 930 -29.67 -0.79 22.17
CA GLY A 930 -28.94 -1.76 21.34
C GLY A 930 -27.89 -2.64 22.04
N ALA A 931 -27.69 -2.52 23.36
CA ALA A 931 -26.59 -3.18 24.08
C ALA A 931 -27.02 -4.37 24.98
N ARG A 932 -28.22 -4.93 24.78
CA ARG A 932 -28.72 -6.08 25.55
C ARG A 932 -29.40 -7.11 24.66
N ASP A 933 -28.62 -7.80 23.83
CA ASP A 933 -28.81 -9.22 23.55
C ASP A 933 -27.80 -9.67 22.49
N ASN A 934 -26.83 -10.48 22.93
CA ASN A 934 -26.31 -11.64 22.19
C ASN A 934 -25.19 -12.30 23.01
N GLY A 935 -25.57 -13.35 23.73
CA GLY A 935 -24.63 -14.35 24.23
C GLY A 935 -24.17 -15.30 23.12
N PRO A 936 -23.07 -16.05 23.33
CA PRO A 936 -22.36 -16.74 22.25
C PRO A 936 -22.82 -18.19 22.10
N LEU A 937 -23.05 -18.65 20.87
CA LEU A 937 -23.05 -20.07 20.53
C LEU A 937 -22.43 -20.28 19.14
N ILE A 938 -21.27 -20.95 19.16
CA ILE A 938 -20.65 -21.91 18.22
C ILE A 938 -20.75 -21.61 16.73
#